data_AF-A0A9W8LGF9-F1
#
_entry.id   AF-A0A9W8LGF9-F1
#
_cell.length_a   1.000
_cell.length_b   1.000
_cell.length_c   1.000
_cell.angle_alpha   90.00
_cell.angle_beta   90.00
_cell.angle_gamma   90.00
#
_symmetry.space_group_name_H-M   'P 1'
#
loop_
_entity.id
_entity.type
_entity.pdbx_description
1 polymer ?
#
loop_
_entity_poly.entity_id
_entity_poly.type
_entity_poly.pdbx_seq_one_letter_code
_entity_poly.pdbx_strand_id
1 'polypeptide(L)'
;MPPLRRSQRLARATTRTVVEVVIEQRVSRPPAQSTLDALAAAAQTSRGWRARVTECADRAYSAERGRIDWEAAAAQLGLPLVGCLYMFDPSQSTIAVRPLPSLFSWSREEDCALRDFVASNFGLVGGDTWRLAGVYMNLDRADCLAAYCRTKRMKITPGVCESMRLYREDGVSWEELHGMFPVYASADVLLNMFHSAASRYSDGLDDGTTLTKWTPAETERIREIVMRLYTPGCMLPVFNAVAYTFPGMPREMIKGKVSRIVYREGIAKAAMAAAERDTATGASAKAGTWTLDEAAMLEDLVAGYKGGKIDWTAISAAMGREPHACWVKYGKDSRRKVADPRQEQADAVDAEARRQHELRLGIDWAAVSRTVGLSELDCLEICRFDKGKVSWTYDPDTFSRERADRMEAFIAQNYPPPQPPNFHAVSNYMWTNADDCIRMVRMLRGEFEWTDEAKARLARMRKRGMSFEEIARQLSPSFTAERVCAYYTRMAYPEARTPLTAEEKQRVKDIVHENAGKVPLDKILQMARALFSDAGRRRATNSCVSACSTVHPFYKARWAAADRDQIAQDILSGTTTVAAVAQQLDVPSYMVTTAVYRFESAKYPSAWTVQETELLLEFVRTHSKPYKWASIAALIGTKSPTQCRCKYGNQIKRAMHHK
;
A
#
# COMPACT_ATOMS: atom_id res chain seq x y z
N MET A 1 -40.58 29.77 -31.03
CA MET A 1 -39.20 29.76 -31.58
C MET A 1 -38.31 28.87 -30.73
N PRO A 2 -37.32 28.18 -31.32
CA PRO A 2 -36.99 26.76 -31.04
C PRO A 2 -35.93 26.53 -29.94
N PRO A 3 -35.69 25.25 -29.53
CA PRO A 3 -34.97 24.92 -28.31
C PRO A 3 -33.49 24.52 -28.53
N LEU A 4 -32.59 25.09 -27.73
CA LEU A 4 -31.20 24.64 -27.57
C LEU A 4 -31.10 23.58 -26.46
N ARG A 5 -31.46 22.33 -26.80
CA ARG A 5 -31.08 21.13 -26.05
C ARG A 5 -30.16 20.25 -26.92
N ARG A 6 -28.90 20.66 -27.11
CA ARG A 6 -27.87 19.79 -27.75
C ARG A 6 -26.45 19.91 -27.17
N SER A 7 -26.13 20.92 -26.38
CA SER A 7 -24.76 21.17 -25.90
C SER A 7 -24.34 20.38 -24.65
N GLN A 8 -25.27 19.89 -23.83
CA GLN A 8 -24.91 19.16 -22.60
C GLN A 8 -24.64 17.65 -22.78
N ARG A 9 -24.89 17.08 -23.98
CA ARG A 9 -24.54 15.68 -24.28
C ARG A 9 -23.16 15.51 -24.91
N LEU A 10 -22.55 16.54 -25.47
CA LEU A 10 -21.24 16.44 -26.11
C LEU A 10 -20.09 16.39 -25.08
N ALA A 11 -20.15 17.17 -24.00
CA ALA A 11 -19.06 17.26 -23.02
C ALA A 11 -18.86 16.00 -22.15
N ARG A 12 -19.88 15.14 -22.00
CA ARG A 12 -19.76 13.84 -21.32
C ARG A 12 -19.36 12.68 -22.24
N ALA A 13 -19.47 12.87 -23.56
CA ALA A 13 -19.01 11.89 -24.54
C ALA A 13 -17.50 12.00 -24.76
N THR A 14 -16.96 13.21 -24.86
CA THR A 14 -15.55 13.43 -25.25
C THR A 14 -14.54 12.88 -24.23
N THR A 15 -14.81 12.96 -22.92
CA THR A 15 -13.89 12.42 -21.89
C THR A 15 -13.94 10.90 -21.77
N ARG A 16 -15.04 10.26 -22.19
CA ARG A 16 -15.18 8.80 -22.21
C ARG A 16 -14.54 8.20 -23.46
N THR A 17 -14.60 8.91 -24.60
CA THR A 17 -14.00 8.47 -25.86
C THR A 17 -12.47 8.56 -25.88
N VAL A 18 -11.83 9.50 -25.16
CA VAL A 18 -10.36 9.62 -25.15
C VAL A 18 -9.66 8.45 -24.45
N VAL A 19 -10.35 7.73 -23.56
CA VAL A 19 -9.80 6.52 -22.91
C VAL A 19 -10.02 5.25 -23.75
N GLU A 20 -11.00 5.23 -24.66
CA GLU A 20 -11.35 4.04 -25.46
C GLU A 20 -10.58 3.94 -26.80
N VAL A 21 -9.97 5.02 -27.31
CA VAL A 21 -9.44 5.06 -28.69
C VAL A 21 -8.00 4.50 -28.87
N VAL A 22 -7.33 3.98 -27.84
CA VAL A 22 -5.93 3.47 -27.99
C VAL A 22 -5.82 1.94 -28.03
N ILE A 23 -6.93 1.19 -28.10
CA ILE A 23 -6.88 -0.28 -28.26
C ILE A 23 -7.79 -0.72 -29.41
N GLU A 24 -7.34 -0.49 -30.65
CA GLU A 24 -7.80 -1.25 -31.80
C GLU A 24 -6.69 -2.18 -32.28
N GLN A 25 -6.70 -3.42 -31.77
CA GLN A 25 -6.34 -4.58 -32.56
C GLN A 25 -7.44 -5.62 -32.36
N ARG A 26 -7.94 -6.15 -33.49
CA ARG A 26 -9.03 -7.12 -33.59
C ARG A 26 -8.81 -8.32 -32.66
N VAL A 27 -9.46 -8.30 -31.50
CA VAL A 27 -9.77 -9.48 -30.69
C VAL A 27 -11.25 -9.38 -30.36
N SER A 28 -11.96 -10.50 -30.50
CA SER A 28 -13.39 -10.68 -30.20
C SER A 28 -13.78 -10.00 -28.88
N ARG A 29 -14.88 -9.22 -28.89
CA ARG A 29 -15.38 -8.51 -27.70
C ARG A 29 -15.55 -9.49 -26.52
N PRO A 30 -14.97 -9.22 -25.34
CA PRO A 30 -15.23 -10.02 -24.15
C PRO A 30 -16.71 -9.97 -23.76
N PRO A 31 -17.24 -10.99 -23.06
CA PRO A 31 -18.64 -11.01 -22.63
C PRO A 31 -18.96 -9.84 -21.71
N ALA A 32 -20.16 -9.28 -21.83
CA ALA A 32 -20.62 -8.20 -20.96
C ALA A 32 -20.73 -8.67 -19.50
N GLN A 33 -20.47 -7.78 -18.53
CA GLN A 33 -20.54 -8.07 -17.08
C GLN A 33 -21.86 -8.75 -16.68
N SER A 34 -22.98 -8.36 -17.31
CA SER A 34 -24.30 -8.97 -17.11
C SER A 34 -24.35 -10.47 -17.40
N THR A 35 -23.51 -10.96 -18.33
CA THR A 35 -23.39 -12.38 -18.67
C THR A 35 -22.60 -13.14 -17.60
N LEU A 36 -21.56 -12.52 -17.02
CA LEU A 36 -20.82 -13.09 -15.90
C LEU A 36 -21.69 -13.19 -14.64
N ASP A 37 -22.50 -12.15 -14.37
CA ASP A 37 -23.42 -12.13 -13.23
C ASP A 37 -24.52 -13.19 -13.39
N ALA A 38 -25.04 -13.40 -14.61
CA ALA A 38 -26.03 -14.44 -14.90
C ALA A 38 -25.45 -15.86 -14.77
N LEU A 39 -24.20 -16.08 -15.19
CA LEU A 39 -23.50 -17.35 -15.01
C LEU A 39 -23.19 -17.63 -13.53
N ALA A 40 -22.82 -16.60 -12.75
CA ALA A 40 -22.61 -16.72 -11.32
C ALA A 40 -23.91 -17.05 -10.56
N ALA A 41 -25.04 -16.48 -10.96
CA ALA A 41 -26.36 -16.78 -10.40
C ALA A 41 -26.83 -18.21 -10.75
N ALA A 42 -26.60 -18.68 -11.98
CA ALA A 42 -26.89 -20.05 -12.40
C ALA A 42 -25.99 -21.09 -11.68
N ALA A 43 -24.74 -20.74 -11.41
CA ALA A 43 -23.80 -21.56 -10.65
C ALA A 43 -24.19 -21.75 -9.17
N GLN A 44 -24.96 -20.82 -8.58
CA GLN A 44 -25.38 -20.91 -7.18
C GLN A 44 -26.57 -21.87 -6.97
N THR A 45 -27.36 -22.15 -8.00
CA THR A 45 -28.60 -22.95 -7.89
C THR A 45 -28.39 -24.46 -8.08
N SER A 46 -27.16 -24.92 -8.31
CA SER A 46 -26.89 -26.31 -8.67
C SER A 46 -25.70 -26.93 -7.93
N ARG A 47 -25.95 -27.43 -6.72
CA ARG A 47 -24.93 -28.14 -5.90
C ARG A 47 -24.21 -29.25 -6.66
N GLY A 48 -24.87 -29.89 -7.64
CA GLY A 48 -24.27 -30.95 -8.45
C GLY A 48 -23.23 -30.48 -9.47
N TRP A 49 -23.28 -29.23 -9.94
CA TRP A 49 -22.33 -28.75 -10.96
C TRP A 49 -20.95 -28.44 -10.36
N ARG A 50 -20.86 -27.94 -9.13
CA ARG A 50 -19.57 -27.70 -8.46
C ARG A 50 -18.75 -28.98 -8.32
N ALA A 51 -19.37 -30.05 -7.81
CA ALA A 51 -18.70 -31.35 -7.68
C ALA A 51 -18.24 -31.90 -9.03
N ARG A 52 -19.08 -31.82 -10.07
CA ARG A 52 -18.73 -32.26 -11.43
C ARG A 52 -17.61 -31.43 -12.06
N VAL A 53 -17.62 -30.12 -11.85
CA VAL A 53 -16.55 -29.22 -12.32
C VAL A 53 -15.23 -29.55 -11.62
N THR A 54 -15.24 -29.72 -10.30
CA THR A 54 -14.05 -30.09 -9.53
C THR A 54 -13.51 -31.47 -9.93
N GLU A 55 -14.36 -32.48 -10.07
CA GLU A 55 -13.94 -33.82 -10.53
C GLU A 55 -13.38 -33.80 -11.95
N CYS A 56 -13.96 -32.99 -12.84
CA CYS A 56 -13.45 -32.81 -14.19
C CYS A 56 -12.09 -32.08 -14.19
N ALA A 57 -11.94 -31.07 -13.34
CA ALA A 57 -10.70 -30.33 -13.17
C ALA A 57 -9.56 -31.21 -12.63
N ASP A 58 -9.85 -32.08 -11.64
CA ASP A 58 -8.91 -33.07 -11.11
C ASP A 58 -8.39 -34.02 -12.20
N ARG A 59 -9.28 -34.48 -13.11
CA ARG A 59 -8.90 -35.31 -14.26
C ARG A 59 -8.13 -34.55 -15.34
N ALA A 60 -8.37 -33.25 -15.48
CA ALA A 60 -7.71 -32.39 -16.46
C ALA A 60 -6.40 -31.76 -15.94
N TYR A 61 -5.95 -32.13 -14.74
CA TYR A 61 -4.70 -31.62 -14.18
C TYR A 61 -3.48 -32.15 -14.94
N SER A 62 -2.68 -31.24 -15.48
CA SER A 62 -1.38 -31.57 -16.06
C SER A 62 -0.29 -31.45 -15.01
N ALA A 63 0.23 -32.59 -14.55
CA ALA A 63 1.36 -32.61 -13.63
C ALA A 63 2.62 -31.96 -14.22
N GLU A 64 2.82 -32.08 -15.54
CA GLU A 64 3.93 -31.46 -16.28
C GLU A 64 3.86 -29.94 -16.24
N ARG A 65 2.67 -29.36 -16.49
CA ARG A 65 2.46 -27.90 -16.46
C ARG A 65 2.19 -27.36 -15.05
N GLY A 66 1.86 -28.22 -14.10
CA GLY A 66 1.45 -27.85 -12.75
C GLY A 66 0.13 -27.06 -12.68
N ARG A 67 -0.75 -27.20 -13.67
CA ARG A 67 -2.05 -26.52 -13.75
C ARG A 67 -3.10 -27.38 -14.46
N ILE A 68 -4.36 -26.99 -14.31
CA ILE A 68 -5.52 -27.64 -14.94
C ILE A 68 -5.64 -27.15 -16.40
N ASP A 69 -5.91 -28.05 -17.34
CA ASP A 69 -6.32 -27.71 -18.70
C ASP A 69 -7.80 -27.31 -18.68
N TRP A 70 -8.05 -26.05 -18.33
CA TRP A 70 -9.39 -25.54 -18.12
C TRP A 70 -10.21 -25.45 -19.39
N GLU A 71 -9.57 -25.29 -20.55
CA GLU A 71 -10.22 -25.35 -21.86
C GLU A 71 -10.76 -26.76 -22.15
N ALA A 72 -9.97 -27.80 -21.90
CA ALA A 72 -10.43 -29.18 -22.03
C ALA A 72 -11.54 -29.51 -21.03
N ALA A 73 -11.40 -29.11 -19.77
CA ALA A 73 -12.42 -29.32 -18.74
C ALA A 73 -13.74 -28.62 -19.08
N ALA A 74 -13.68 -27.37 -19.55
CA ALA A 74 -14.84 -26.60 -19.96
C ALA A 74 -15.54 -27.23 -21.18
N ALA A 75 -14.77 -27.68 -22.18
CA ALA A 75 -15.29 -28.37 -23.35
C ALA A 75 -15.99 -29.70 -22.99
N GLN A 76 -15.39 -30.50 -22.11
CA GLN A 76 -15.97 -31.77 -21.65
C GLN A 76 -17.31 -31.57 -20.91
N LEU A 77 -17.44 -30.48 -20.16
CA LEU A 77 -18.65 -30.17 -19.41
C LEU A 77 -19.70 -29.42 -20.24
N GLY A 78 -19.34 -28.93 -21.44
CA GLY A 78 -20.21 -28.08 -22.26
C GLY A 78 -20.51 -26.73 -21.60
N LEU A 79 -19.57 -26.19 -20.83
CA LEU A 79 -19.72 -24.96 -20.06
C LEU A 79 -18.74 -23.89 -20.53
N PRO A 80 -19.06 -22.58 -20.38
CA PRO A 80 -18.09 -21.53 -20.60
C PRO A 80 -16.90 -21.65 -19.62
N LEU A 81 -15.69 -21.39 -20.10
CA LEU A 81 -14.44 -21.42 -19.32
C LEU A 81 -14.57 -20.67 -17.98
N VAL A 82 -14.99 -19.40 -18.03
CA VAL A 82 -15.14 -18.57 -16.83
C VAL A 82 -16.20 -19.15 -15.87
N GLY A 83 -17.26 -19.76 -16.40
CA GLY A 83 -18.28 -20.44 -15.60
C GLY A 83 -17.70 -21.63 -14.80
N CYS A 84 -16.84 -22.43 -15.43
CA CYS A 84 -16.12 -23.52 -14.75
C CYS A 84 -15.23 -22.98 -13.62
N LEU A 85 -14.47 -21.91 -13.88
CA LEU A 85 -13.60 -21.30 -12.86
C LEU A 85 -14.37 -20.75 -11.66
N TYR A 86 -15.59 -20.22 -11.86
CA TYR A 86 -16.46 -19.78 -10.76
C TYR A 86 -17.04 -20.94 -9.94
N MET A 87 -17.28 -22.08 -10.59
CA MET A 87 -17.88 -23.27 -9.97
C MET A 87 -16.87 -24.20 -9.33
N PHE A 88 -15.58 -24.05 -9.65
CA PHE A 88 -14.51 -24.81 -9.04
C PHE A 88 -14.47 -24.58 -7.52
N ASP A 89 -14.46 -25.68 -6.78
CA ASP A 89 -14.35 -25.68 -5.33
C ASP A 89 -12.99 -26.28 -4.92
N PRO A 90 -12.01 -25.43 -4.56
CA PRO A 90 -10.68 -25.89 -4.14
C PRO A 90 -10.72 -26.80 -2.91
N SER A 91 -11.75 -26.68 -2.06
CA SER A 91 -11.86 -27.49 -0.84
C SER A 91 -12.23 -28.95 -1.12
N GLN A 92 -12.74 -29.23 -2.32
CA GLN A 92 -13.09 -30.58 -2.79
C GLN A 92 -12.09 -31.13 -3.81
N SER A 93 -11.14 -30.31 -4.28
CA SER A 93 -10.13 -30.72 -5.23
C SER A 93 -8.98 -31.43 -4.52
N THR A 94 -8.42 -32.45 -5.17
CA THR A 94 -7.17 -33.08 -4.72
C THR A 94 -5.93 -32.29 -5.16
N ILE A 95 -6.09 -31.28 -6.02
CA ILE A 95 -5.01 -30.45 -6.53
C ILE A 95 -4.67 -29.37 -5.51
N ALA A 96 -3.46 -29.43 -4.97
CA ALA A 96 -2.92 -28.36 -4.16
C ALA A 96 -2.61 -27.13 -5.02
N VAL A 97 -2.89 -25.93 -4.48
CA VAL A 97 -2.40 -24.67 -5.05
C VAL A 97 -0.88 -24.75 -5.14
N ARG A 98 -0.34 -24.49 -6.33
CA ARG A 98 1.10 -24.59 -6.55
C ARG A 98 1.81 -23.44 -5.81
N PRO A 99 2.72 -23.72 -4.86
CA PRO A 99 3.51 -22.67 -4.24
C PRO A 99 4.50 -22.13 -5.27
N LEU A 100 4.52 -20.80 -5.47
CA LEU A 100 5.48 -20.19 -6.37
C LEU A 100 6.85 -20.09 -5.67
N PRO A 101 7.93 -20.75 -6.14
CA PRO A 101 9.22 -20.71 -5.45
C PRO A 101 9.89 -19.33 -5.49
N SER A 102 9.55 -18.52 -6.49
CA SER A 102 10.09 -17.18 -6.71
C SER A 102 9.31 -16.45 -7.82
N LEU A 103 9.10 -15.14 -7.65
CA LEU A 103 8.53 -14.26 -8.69
C LEU A 103 9.29 -14.28 -10.03
N PHE A 104 10.50 -14.83 -10.08
CA PHE A 104 11.33 -14.96 -11.28
C PHE A 104 11.26 -16.34 -11.94
N SER A 105 10.50 -17.29 -11.38
CA SER A 105 10.45 -18.68 -11.85
C SER A 105 9.41 -18.99 -12.95
N TRP A 106 8.64 -17.99 -13.38
CA TRP A 106 7.64 -18.14 -14.43
C TRP A 106 8.27 -18.48 -15.78
N SER A 107 7.73 -19.50 -16.44
CA SER A 107 8.05 -19.78 -17.82
C SER A 107 7.39 -18.75 -18.75
N ARG A 108 7.95 -18.61 -19.96
CA ARG A 108 7.36 -17.75 -21.00
C ARG A 108 5.94 -18.20 -21.38
N GLU A 109 5.68 -19.51 -21.34
CA GLU A 109 4.36 -20.08 -21.62
C GLU A 109 3.34 -19.67 -20.56
N GLU A 110 3.73 -19.67 -19.29
CA GLU A 110 2.86 -19.26 -18.18
C GLU A 110 2.54 -17.77 -18.24
N ASP A 111 3.55 -16.93 -18.53
CA ASP A 111 3.36 -15.50 -18.73
C ASP A 111 2.39 -15.20 -19.89
N CYS A 112 2.52 -15.94 -21.01
CA CYS A 112 1.61 -15.83 -22.15
C CYS A 112 0.20 -16.29 -21.77
N ALA A 113 0.06 -17.46 -21.17
CA ALA A 113 -1.23 -18.02 -20.79
C ALA A 113 -2.01 -17.11 -19.83
N LEU A 114 -1.35 -16.57 -18.80
CA LEU A 114 -1.98 -15.63 -17.87
C LEU A 114 -2.44 -14.36 -18.59
N ARG A 115 -1.60 -13.80 -19.46
CA ARG A 115 -1.93 -12.58 -20.21
C ARG A 115 -3.08 -12.79 -21.17
N ASP A 116 -3.05 -13.87 -21.93
CA ASP A 116 -4.05 -14.18 -22.95
C ASP A 116 -5.39 -14.49 -22.28
N PHE A 117 -5.38 -15.21 -21.15
CA PHE A 117 -6.55 -15.43 -20.33
C PHE A 117 -7.15 -14.10 -19.82
N VAL A 118 -6.35 -13.22 -19.22
CA VAL A 118 -6.84 -11.94 -18.70
C VAL A 118 -7.40 -11.06 -19.82
N ALA A 119 -6.68 -10.96 -20.95
CA ALA A 119 -7.08 -10.13 -22.08
C ALA A 119 -8.36 -10.64 -22.78
N SER A 120 -8.52 -11.96 -22.89
CA SER A 120 -9.65 -12.57 -23.61
C SER A 120 -10.94 -12.59 -22.79
N ASN A 121 -10.83 -12.63 -21.46
CA ASN A 121 -11.98 -12.85 -20.59
C ASN A 121 -12.38 -11.63 -19.75
N PHE A 122 -11.51 -10.62 -19.60
CA PHE A 122 -11.78 -9.46 -18.75
C PHE A 122 -11.45 -8.13 -19.47
N GLY A 123 -12.49 -7.32 -19.71
CA GLY A 123 -12.33 -5.98 -20.27
C GLY A 123 -11.80 -4.94 -19.28
N LEU A 124 -12.12 -5.10 -17.99
CA LEU A 124 -11.61 -4.32 -16.87
C LEU A 124 -11.12 -5.27 -15.78
N VAL A 125 -9.92 -5.02 -15.27
CA VAL A 125 -9.29 -5.83 -14.23
C VAL A 125 -9.91 -5.48 -12.88
N GLY A 126 -10.68 -6.40 -12.28
CA GLY A 126 -11.28 -6.27 -10.95
C GLY A 126 -10.72 -7.29 -9.94
N GLY A 127 -11.20 -7.24 -8.69
CA GLY A 127 -10.77 -8.18 -7.64
C GLY A 127 -11.07 -9.65 -7.97
N ASP A 128 -12.21 -9.91 -8.62
CA ASP A 128 -12.60 -11.26 -9.06
C ASP A 128 -11.74 -11.78 -10.22
N THR A 129 -11.19 -10.91 -11.06
CA THR A 129 -10.29 -11.27 -12.16
C THR A 129 -9.10 -12.06 -11.65
N TRP A 130 -8.49 -11.61 -10.56
CA TRP A 130 -7.29 -12.25 -10.00
C TRP A 130 -7.59 -13.53 -9.24
N ARG A 131 -8.77 -13.62 -8.61
CA ARG A 131 -9.24 -14.88 -8.02
C ARG A 131 -9.38 -15.96 -9.10
N LEU A 132 -10.03 -15.63 -10.21
CA LEU A 132 -10.24 -16.57 -11.32
C LEU A 132 -8.94 -16.88 -12.08
N ALA A 133 -8.06 -15.89 -12.23
CA ALA A 133 -6.72 -16.11 -12.80
C ALA A 133 -5.88 -17.03 -11.90
N GLY A 134 -5.99 -16.91 -10.57
CA GLY A 134 -5.39 -17.83 -9.61
C GLY A 134 -5.87 -19.27 -9.81
N VAL A 135 -7.19 -19.48 -9.93
CA VAL A 135 -7.77 -20.80 -10.24
C VAL A 135 -7.29 -21.32 -11.60
N TYR A 136 -7.30 -20.46 -12.62
CA TYR A 136 -6.86 -20.81 -13.98
C TYR A 136 -5.40 -21.24 -14.03
N MET A 137 -4.52 -20.53 -13.32
CA MET A 137 -3.08 -20.81 -13.28
C MET A 137 -2.68 -21.81 -12.19
N ASN A 138 -3.62 -22.25 -11.34
CA ASN A 138 -3.37 -23.01 -10.11
C ASN A 138 -2.34 -22.33 -9.18
N LEU A 139 -2.48 -21.02 -8.97
CA LEU A 139 -1.59 -20.17 -8.17
C LEU A 139 -2.37 -19.27 -7.21
N ASP A 140 -1.69 -18.69 -6.22
CA ASP A 140 -2.30 -17.64 -5.41
C ASP A 140 -2.63 -16.41 -6.26
N ARG A 141 -3.73 -15.73 -5.91
CA ARG A 141 -4.17 -14.51 -6.61
C ARG A 141 -3.09 -13.41 -6.61
N ALA A 142 -2.31 -13.30 -5.53
CA ALA A 142 -1.25 -12.30 -5.40
C ALA A 142 -0.09 -12.59 -6.35
N ASP A 143 0.23 -13.86 -6.58
CA ASP A 143 1.27 -14.28 -7.51
C ASP A 143 0.88 -14.00 -8.96
N CYS A 144 -0.38 -14.28 -9.33
CA CYS A 144 -0.92 -13.93 -10.65
C CYS A 144 -0.91 -12.42 -10.90
N LEU A 145 -1.33 -11.62 -9.90
CA LEU A 145 -1.27 -10.16 -9.99
C LEU A 145 0.18 -9.68 -10.18
N ALA A 146 1.10 -10.15 -9.35
CA ALA A 146 2.50 -9.76 -9.41
C ALA A 146 3.15 -10.14 -10.76
N ALA A 147 2.87 -11.35 -11.27
CA ALA A 147 3.35 -11.79 -12.58
C ALA A 147 2.76 -10.98 -13.73
N TYR A 148 1.47 -10.67 -13.69
CA TYR A 148 0.83 -9.83 -14.71
C TYR A 148 1.37 -8.39 -14.69
N CYS A 149 1.53 -7.78 -13.51
CA CYS A 149 2.13 -6.45 -13.35
C CYS A 149 3.59 -6.39 -13.83
N ARG A 150 4.32 -7.51 -13.75
CA ARG A 150 5.68 -7.62 -14.28
C ARG A 150 5.69 -7.67 -15.82
N THR A 151 4.76 -8.41 -16.42
CA THR A 151 4.71 -8.61 -17.88
C THR A 151 4.12 -7.42 -18.63
N LYS A 152 3.07 -6.80 -18.09
CA LYS A 152 2.67 -5.45 -18.49
C LYS A 152 3.48 -4.47 -17.65
N ARG A 153 4.61 -3.99 -18.17
CA ARG A 153 5.26 -2.77 -17.66
C ARG A 153 4.25 -1.62 -17.72
N MET A 154 3.38 -1.52 -16.74
CA MET A 154 2.42 -0.45 -16.63
C MET A 154 3.22 0.80 -16.36
N LYS A 155 3.41 1.60 -17.41
CA LYS A 155 4.04 2.89 -17.26
C LYS A 155 3.05 3.78 -16.53
N ILE A 156 3.48 4.39 -15.44
CA ILE A 156 2.84 5.59 -14.94
C ILE A 156 3.01 6.63 -16.03
N THR A 157 1.92 6.96 -16.72
CA THR A 157 1.90 8.01 -17.74
C THR A 157 2.03 9.37 -17.09
N PRO A 158 2.37 10.45 -17.83
CA PRO A 158 2.45 11.79 -17.25
C PRO A 158 1.16 12.20 -16.53
N GLY A 159 0.00 11.92 -17.13
CA GLY A 159 -1.31 12.25 -16.53
C GLY A 159 -1.63 11.44 -15.27
N VAL A 160 -1.23 10.17 -15.22
CA VAL A 160 -1.37 9.35 -14.00
C VAL A 160 -0.40 9.82 -12.92
N CYS A 161 0.84 10.14 -13.28
CA CYS A 161 1.84 10.71 -12.37
C CYS A 161 1.34 12.02 -11.76
N GLU A 162 0.78 12.90 -12.58
CA GLU A 162 0.25 14.19 -12.14
C GLU A 162 -0.97 14.03 -11.22
N SER A 163 -1.88 13.12 -11.57
CA SER A 163 -3.03 12.80 -10.72
C SER A 163 -2.58 12.27 -9.36
N MET A 164 -1.61 11.37 -9.33
CA MET A 164 -1.03 10.84 -8.08
C MET A 164 -0.37 11.96 -7.26
N ARG A 165 0.35 12.88 -7.91
CA ARG A 165 0.96 14.05 -7.25
C ARG A 165 -0.09 14.93 -6.59
N LEU A 166 -1.17 15.27 -7.30
CA LEU A 166 -2.27 16.09 -6.75
C LEU A 166 -2.94 15.40 -5.55
N TYR A 167 -3.21 14.10 -5.63
CA TYR A 167 -3.74 13.35 -4.48
C TYR A 167 -2.77 13.34 -3.29
N ARG A 168 -1.45 13.24 -3.54
CA ARG A 168 -0.43 13.34 -2.50
C ARG A 168 -0.40 14.74 -1.86
N GLU A 169 -0.55 15.79 -2.65
CA GLU A 169 -0.64 17.19 -2.18
C GLU A 169 -1.90 17.42 -1.33
N ASP A 170 -3.00 16.74 -1.66
CA ASP A 170 -4.25 16.72 -0.87
C ASP A 170 -4.18 15.80 0.38
N GLY A 171 -3.04 15.16 0.62
CA GLY A 171 -2.77 14.37 1.83
C GLY A 171 -3.22 12.91 1.78
N VAL A 172 -3.54 12.38 0.60
CA VAL A 172 -3.89 10.96 0.40
C VAL A 172 -2.66 10.08 0.60
N SER A 173 -2.72 9.07 1.46
CA SER A 173 -1.63 8.12 1.73
C SER A 173 -1.30 7.23 0.52
N TRP A 174 -0.15 6.55 0.52
CA TRP A 174 0.22 5.63 -0.57
C TRP A 174 -0.66 4.39 -0.59
N GLU A 175 -1.17 3.99 0.57
CA GLU A 175 -2.13 2.92 0.76
C GLU A 175 -3.50 3.28 0.17
N GLU A 176 -3.99 4.50 0.44
CA GLU A 176 -5.24 5.00 -0.17
C GLU A 176 -5.07 5.19 -1.68
N LEU A 177 -3.92 5.70 -2.14
CA LEU A 177 -3.60 5.82 -3.56
C LEU A 177 -3.52 4.46 -4.25
N HIS A 178 -2.96 3.44 -3.60
CA HIS A 178 -2.98 2.08 -4.11
C HIS A 178 -4.40 1.54 -4.24
N GLY A 179 -5.29 1.85 -3.28
CA GLY A 179 -6.72 1.56 -3.42
C GLY A 179 -7.38 2.24 -4.63
N MET A 180 -6.93 3.45 -4.99
CA MET A 180 -7.41 4.18 -6.18
C MET A 180 -6.78 3.69 -7.49
N PHE A 181 -5.57 3.13 -7.40
CA PHE A 181 -4.81 2.57 -8.51
C PHE A 181 -4.43 1.11 -8.22
N PRO A 182 -5.41 0.19 -8.09
CA PRO A 182 -5.19 -1.19 -7.62
C PRO A 182 -4.44 -2.06 -8.62
N VAL A 183 -4.08 -1.48 -9.77
CA VAL A 183 -3.36 -2.15 -10.85
C VAL A 183 -1.86 -2.28 -10.58
N TYR A 184 -1.35 -1.63 -9.53
CA TYR A 184 0.01 -1.80 -9.03
C TYR A 184 0.00 -2.82 -7.89
N ALA A 185 1.06 -3.62 -7.76
CA ALA A 185 1.05 -4.79 -6.87
C ALA A 185 0.97 -4.42 -5.37
N SER A 186 1.50 -3.28 -4.96
CA SER A 186 1.42 -2.75 -3.59
C SER A 186 1.62 -1.24 -3.56
N ALA A 187 1.36 -0.62 -2.40
CA ALA A 187 1.68 0.77 -2.14
C ALA A 187 3.16 1.09 -2.34
N ASP A 188 4.07 0.20 -1.92
CA ASP A 188 5.52 0.37 -2.11
C ASP A 188 5.94 0.29 -3.57
N VAL A 189 5.35 -0.62 -4.34
CA VAL A 189 5.61 -0.73 -5.78
C VAL A 189 5.11 0.53 -6.49
N LEU A 190 3.92 1.02 -6.11
CA LEU A 190 3.36 2.26 -6.64
C LEU A 190 4.24 3.47 -6.33
N LEU A 191 4.71 3.60 -5.10
CA LEU A 191 5.65 4.64 -4.64
C LEU A 191 6.93 4.64 -5.48
N ASN A 192 7.58 3.48 -5.60
CA ASN A 192 8.84 3.35 -6.34
C ASN A 192 8.66 3.68 -7.83
N MET A 193 7.56 3.22 -8.43
CA MET A 193 7.22 3.55 -9.80
C MET A 193 6.91 5.04 -9.96
N PHE A 194 6.21 5.66 -9.01
CA PHE A 194 5.92 7.08 -9.01
C PHE A 194 7.20 7.89 -8.94
N HIS A 195 8.13 7.59 -8.03
CA HIS A 195 9.39 8.32 -7.94
C HIS A 195 10.21 8.19 -9.22
N SER A 196 10.26 6.98 -9.81
CA SER A 196 10.91 6.77 -11.10
C SER A 196 10.24 7.56 -12.22
N ALA A 197 8.91 7.70 -12.21
CA ALA A 197 8.17 8.47 -13.21
C ALA A 197 8.31 9.98 -12.99
N ALA A 198 8.13 10.46 -11.75
CA ALA A 198 8.25 11.85 -11.36
C ALA A 198 9.65 12.40 -11.63
N SER A 199 10.71 11.64 -11.33
CA SER A 199 12.08 12.02 -11.69
C SER A 199 12.28 12.11 -13.20
N ARG A 200 11.65 11.21 -13.98
CA ARG A 200 11.69 11.30 -15.45
C ARG A 200 10.98 12.57 -15.94
N TYR A 201 9.84 12.91 -15.37
CA TYR A 201 9.03 14.04 -15.85
C TYR A 201 9.50 15.42 -15.32
N SER A 202 10.13 15.47 -14.14
CA SER A 202 10.70 16.70 -13.58
C SER A 202 11.87 17.22 -14.40
N ASP A 203 12.60 16.32 -15.06
CA ASP A 203 13.79 16.64 -15.85
C ASP A 203 13.44 17.16 -17.26
N GLY A 204 12.15 17.43 -17.53
CA GLY A 204 11.70 17.90 -18.84
C GLY A 204 11.83 16.85 -19.96
N LEU A 205 12.06 15.58 -19.60
CA LEU A 205 12.00 14.46 -20.54
C LEU A 205 10.53 14.18 -20.84
N ASP A 206 9.97 14.99 -21.75
CA ASP A 206 8.66 14.75 -22.32
C ASP A 206 8.70 13.41 -23.08
N ASP A 207 7.68 12.57 -22.94
CA ASP A 207 7.56 11.25 -23.62
C ASP A 207 7.48 11.41 -25.16
N GLY A 208 7.41 12.67 -25.64
CA GLY A 208 7.50 13.10 -27.03
C GLY A 208 8.90 13.51 -27.51
N THR A 209 9.88 13.71 -26.64
CA THR A 209 11.28 13.68 -27.09
C THR A 209 11.63 12.22 -27.32
N THR A 210 11.81 11.87 -28.59
CA THR A 210 12.50 10.65 -28.98
C THR A 210 13.83 10.58 -28.21
N LEU A 211 13.84 9.93 -27.04
CA LEU A 211 14.96 9.10 -26.63
C LEU A 211 15.17 8.20 -27.83
N THR A 212 16.11 8.59 -28.70
CA THR A 212 16.36 8.00 -29.99
C THR A 212 16.48 6.51 -29.76
N LYS A 213 15.43 5.77 -30.14
CA LYS A 213 15.50 4.32 -30.18
C LYS A 213 16.71 4.03 -31.06
N TRP A 214 17.67 3.28 -30.52
CA TRP A 214 18.80 2.80 -31.30
C TRP A 214 18.27 2.27 -32.63
N THR A 215 18.62 2.95 -33.71
CA THR A 215 18.24 2.53 -35.04
C THR A 215 18.84 1.14 -35.32
N PRO A 216 18.31 0.39 -36.29
CA PRO A 216 18.92 -0.86 -36.71
C PRO A 216 20.40 -0.70 -37.07
N ALA A 217 20.76 0.38 -37.79
CA ALA A 217 22.12 0.69 -38.18
C ALA A 217 23.04 0.97 -36.97
N GLU A 218 22.59 1.77 -36.01
CA GLU A 218 23.37 2.01 -34.78
C GLU A 218 23.51 0.73 -33.93
N THR A 219 22.45 -0.09 -33.87
CA THR A 219 22.49 -1.38 -33.17
C THR A 219 23.50 -2.33 -33.81
N GLU A 220 23.53 -2.40 -35.14
CA GLU A 220 24.51 -3.22 -35.87
C GLU A 220 25.92 -2.72 -35.63
N ARG A 221 26.13 -1.40 -35.69
CA ARG A 221 27.43 -0.81 -35.42
C ARG A 221 27.92 -1.07 -34.00
N ILE A 222 27.03 -1.03 -33.00
CA ILE A 222 27.37 -1.43 -31.63
C ILE A 222 27.72 -2.92 -31.58
N ARG A 223 26.99 -3.78 -32.30
CA ARG A 223 27.30 -5.21 -32.38
C ARG A 223 28.68 -5.46 -32.97
N GLU A 224 29.05 -4.78 -34.05
CA GLU A 224 30.40 -4.87 -34.63
C GLU A 224 31.49 -4.46 -33.62
N ILE A 225 31.28 -3.35 -32.90
CA ILE A 225 32.22 -2.87 -31.87
C ILE A 225 32.34 -3.91 -30.74
N VAL A 226 31.22 -4.47 -30.27
CA VAL A 226 31.19 -5.55 -29.28
C VAL A 226 31.97 -6.76 -29.77
N MET A 227 31.69 -7.25 -30.98
CA MET A 227 32.34 -8.45 -31.53
C MET A 227 33.84 -8.27 -31.72
N ARG A 228 34.28 -7.04 -32.02
CA ARG A 228 35.71 -6.72 -32.21
C ARG A 228 36.47 -6.52 -30.90
N LEU A 229 35.86 -5.89 -29.90
CA LEU A 229 36.58 -5.40 -28.72
C LEU A 229 36.23 -6.12 -27.42
N TYR A 230 35.15 -6.91 -27.38
CA TYR A 230 34.74 -7.59 -26.16
C TYR A 230 35.64 -8.80 -25.85
N THR A 231 36.21 -8.80 -24.65
CA THR A 231 36.83 -9.96 -24.02
C THR A 231 36.06 -10.31 -22.74
N PRO A 232 35.85 -11.60 -22.42
CA PRO A 232 35.17 -12.01 -21.20
C PRO A 232 35.78 -11.35 -19.97
N GLY A 233 34.95 -10.67 -19.17
CA GLY A 233 35.38 -9.92 -17.98
C GLY A 233 35.82 -8.47 -18.22
N CYS A 234 35.93 -7.99 -19.47
CA CYS A 234 36.37 -6.62 -19.75
C CYS A 234 35.41 -5.87 -20.71
N MET A 235 34.52 -5.06 -20.13
CA MET A 235 33.52 -4.27 -20.88
C MET A 235 33.94 -2.83 -21.15
N LEU A 236 34.93 -2.33 -20.41
CA LEU A 236 35.31 -0.91 -20.43
C LEU A 236 35.81 -0.43 -21.81
N PRO A 237 36.64 -1.19 -22.56
CA PRO A 237 37.04 -0.80 -23.91
C PRO A 237 35.85 -0.69 -24.87
N VAL A 238 34.87 -1.58 -24.73
CA VAL A 238 33.65 -1.59 -25.55
C VAL A 238 32.79 -0.37 -25.24
N PHE A 239 32.57 -0.05 -23.97
CA PHE A 239 31.80 1.14 -23.58
C PHE A 239 32.45 2.43 -24.07
N ASN A 240 33.77 2.56 -23.94
CA ASN A 240 34.49 3.75 -24.39
C ASN A 240 34.45 3.90 -25.91
N ALA A 241 34.62 2.81 -26.66
CA ALA A 241 34.54 2.84 -28.12
C ALA A 241 33.12 3.20 -28.62
N VAL A 242 32.07 2.69 -27.96
CA VAL A 242 30.69 3.03 -28.30
C VAL A 242 30.36 4.47 -27.91
N ALA A 243 30.82 4.95 -26.75
CA ALA A 243 30.66 6.35 -26.34
C ALA A 243 31.37 7.33 -27.28
N TYR A 244 32.54 6.96 -27.79
CA TYR A 244 33.24 7.73 -28.81
C TYR A 244 32.49 7.73 -30.15
N THR A 245 31.90 6.58 -30.53
CA THR A 245 31.16 6.44 -31.81
C THR A 245 29.82 7.18 -31.78
N PHE A 246 29.19 7.31 -30.61
CA PHE A 246 27.89 7.98 -30.43
C PHE A 246 27.98 9.08 -29.36
N PRO A 247 28.65 10.21 -29.65
CA PRO A 247 28.98 11.23 -28.65
C PRO A 247 27.75 11.96 -28.06
N GLY A 248 26.60 11.92 -28.74
CA GLY A 248 25.34 12.47 -28.24
C GLY A 248 24.51 11.52 -27.38
N MET A 249 24.95 10.27 -27.20
CA MET A 249 24.18 9.27 -26.47
C MET A 249 24.59 9.21 -24.99
N PRO A 250 23.64 9.24 -24.04
CA PRO A 250 23.95 9.12 -22.62
C PRO A 250 24.69 7.82 -22.30
N ARG A 251 25.72 7.89 -21.44
CA ARG A 251 26.56 6.73 -21.07
C ARG A 251 25.75 5.54 -20.56
N GLU A 252 24.65 5.79 -19.84
CA GLU A 252 23.82 4.71 -19.30
C GLU A 252 22.97 4.00 -20.37
N MET A 253 22.56 4.71 -21.43
CA MET A 253 21.93 4.09 -22.60
C MET A 253 22.91 3.19 -23.35
N ILE A 254 24.16 3.65 -23.47
CA ILE A 254 25.26 2.89 -24.08
C ILE A 254 25.53 1.62 -23.28
N LYS A 255 25.75 1.74 -21.96
CA LYS A 255 25.98 0.57 -21.08
C LYS A 255 24.83 -0.43 -21.19
N GLY A 256 23.59 0.03 -21.10
CA GLY A 256 22.42 -0.84 -21.17
C GLY A 256 22.22 -1.52 -22.53
N LYS A 257 22.64 -0.90 -23.64
CA LYS A 257 22.56 -1.52 -24.97
C LYS A 257 23.70 -2.50 -25.21
N VAL A 258 24.93 -2.12 -24.88
CA VAL A 258 26.13 -2.95 -25.02
C VAL A 258 26.03 -4.21 -24.17
N SER A 259 25.62 -4.11 -22.90
CA SER A 259 25.45 -5.29 -22.02
C SER A 259 24.42 -6.29 -22.55
N ARG A 260 23.33 -5.81 -23.17
CA ARG A 260 22.31 -6.68 -23.77
C ARG A 260 22.83 -7.41 -25.01
N ILE A 261 23.62 -6.74 -25.85
CA ILE A 261 24.23 -7.36 -27.02
C ILE A 261 25.26 -8.41 -26.56
N VAL A 262 26.14 -8.06 -25.63
CA VAL A 262 27.14 -8.98 -25.07
C VAL A 262 26.49 -10.21 -24.45
N TYR A 263 25.42 -10.07 -23.68
CA TYR A 263 24.71 -11.19 -23.07
C TYR A 263 24.10 -12.12 -24.14
N ARG A 264 23.44 -11.54 -25.16
CA ARG A 264 22.78 -12.31 -26.22
C ARG A 264 23.77 -13.05 -27.11
N GLU A 265 24.82 -12.36 -27.56
CA GLU A 265 25.84 -12.94 -28.45
C GLU A 265 26.80 -13.85 -27.67
N GLY A 266 27.07 -13.55 -26.39
CA GLY A 266 27.87 -14.40 -25.50
C GLY A 266 27.20 -15.75 -25.22
N ILE A 267 25.88 -15.76 -25.02
CA ILE A 267 25.10 -17.00 -24.92
C ILE A 267 25.08 -17.75 -26.25
N ALA A 268 24.90 -17.07 -27.38
CA ALA A 268 24.92 -17.72 -28.69
C ALA A 268 26.28 -18.36 -29.01
N LYS A 269 27.38 -17.68 -28.67
CA LYS A 269 28.74 -18.19 -28.86
C LYS A 269 29.07 -19.36 -27.92
N ALA A 270 28.59 -19.31 -26.68
CA ALA A 270 28.71 -20.41 -25.73
C ALA A 270 27.85 -21.62 -26.13
N ALA A 271 26.63 -21.38 -26.63
CA ALA A 271 25.72 -22.41 -27.11
C ALA A 271 26.22 -23.06 -28.40
N MET A 272 26.83 -22.30 -29.32
CA MET A 272 27.48 -22.86 -30.52
C MET A 272 28.72 -23.68 -30.15
N ALA A 273 29.56 -23.19 -29.22
CA ALA A 273 30.71 -23.95 -28.73
C ALA A 273 30.30 -25.21 -27.94
N ALA A 274 29.10 -25.22 -27.33
CA ALA A 274 28.51 -26.41 -26.72
C ALA A 274 27.93 -27.36 -27.79
N ALA A 275 27.20 -26.85 -28.78
CA ALA A 275 26.64 -27.64 -29.87
C ALA A 275 27.72 -28.34 -30.73
N GLU A 276 28.87 -27.67 -30.97
CA GLU A 276 30.02 -28.27 -31.64
C GLU A 276 30.66 -29.40 -30.81
N ARG A 277 30.59 -29.35 -29.47
CA ARG A 277 31.00 -30.46 -28.59
C ARG A 277 29.97 -31.58 -28.52
N ASP A 278 28.69 -31.26 -28.61
CA ASP A 278 27.59 -32.24 -28.55
C ASP A 278 27.51 -33.08 -29.84
N THR A 279 27.83 -32.49 -31.00
CA THR A 279 28.00 -33.26 -32.25
C THR A 279 29.15 -34.27 -32.22
N ALA A 280 30.10 -34.12 -31.30
CA ALA A 280 31.23 -35.04 -31.17
C ALA A 280 30.98 -36.22 -30.20
N THR A 281 29.92 -36.19 -29.38
CA THR A 281 29.77 -37.17 -28.27
C THR A 281 28.43 -37.91 -28.21
N GLY A 282 27.43 -37.57 -29.04
CA GLY A 282 26.25 -38.42 -29.25
C GLY A 282 25.41 -38.74 -27.99
N ALA A 283 25.53 -37.94 -26.92
CA ALA A 283 24.80 -38.15 -25.67
C ALA A 283 23.54 -37.27 -25.66
N SER A 284 22.37 -37.88 -25.85
CA SER A 284 21.08 -37.22 -25.66
C SER A 284 20.88 -36.91 -24.16
N ALA A 285 21.11 -35.66 -23.76
CA ALA A 285 20.90 -35.21 -22.40
C ALA A 285 19.39 -35.16 -22.07
N LYS A 286 18.97 -35.88 -21.02
CA LYS A 286 17.61 -35.78 -20.46
C LYS A 286 17.40 -34.39 -19.85
N ALA A 287 16.72 -33.49 -20.55
CA ALA A 287 16.07 -32.30 -19.98
C ALA A 287 14.62 -32.71 -19.63
N GLY A 288 14.10 -32.67 -18.39
CA GLY A 288 14.04 -31.51 -17.50
C GLY A 288 13.30 -31.79 -16.19
N THR A 289 13.35 -33.00 -15.64
CA THR A 289 12.77 -33.31 -14.32
C THR A 289 13.67 -34.31 -13.58
N TRP A 290 13.97 -34.04 -12.31
CA TRP A 290 14.71 -34.97 -11.43
C TRP A 290 13.70 -35.85 -10.70
N THR A 291 13.83 -37.16 -10.84
CA THR A 291 13.08 -38.12 -10.02
C THR A 291 13.66 -38.20 -8.61
N LEU A 292 12.90 -38.78 -7.66
CA LEU A 292 13.39 -39.02 -6.30
C LEU A 292 14.60 -39.97 -6.31
N ASP A 293 14.56 -41.01 -7.14
CA ASP A 293 15.66 -41.98 -7.26
C ASP A 293 16.93 -41.34 -7.84
N GLU A 294 16.79 -40.47 -8.83
CA GLU A 294 17.93 -39.70 -9.37
C GLU A 294 18.51 -38.72 -8.35
N ALA A 295 17.67 -38.14 -7.48
CA ALA A 295 18.14 -37.26 -6.40
C ALA A 295 18.89 -38.06 -5.33
N ALA A 296 18.37 -39.24 -4.93
CA ALA A 296 19.04 -40.14 -3.99
C ALA A 296 20.38 -40.65 -4.56
N MET A 297 20.39 -41.08 -5.82
CA MET A 297 21.60 -41.53 -6.52
C MET A 297 22.65 -40.42 -6.61
N LEU A 298 22.24 -39.18 -6.89
CA LEU A 298 23.14 -38.02 -6.90
C LEU A 298 23.78 -37.80 -5.52
N GLU A 299 23.01 -37.95 -4.45
CA GLU A 299 23.53 -37.81 -3.08
C GLU A 299 24.53 -38.90 -2.72
N ASP A 300 24.24 -40.16 -3.04
CA ASP A 300 25.15 -41.28 -2.82
C ASP A 300 26.47 -41.09 -3.59
N LEU A 301 26.38 -40.67 -4.86
CA LEU A 301 27.55 -40.38 -5.69
C LEU A 301 28.38 -39.23 -5.12
N VAL A 302 27.76 -38.15 -4.62
CA VAL A 302 28.49 -37.03 -4.01
C VAL A 302 29.08 -37.43 -2.65
N ALA A 303 28.38 -38.23 -1.83
CA ALA A 303 28.86 -38.70 -0.54
C ALA A 303 30.13 -39.57 -0.64
N GLY A 304 30.35 -40.23 -1.79
CA GLY A 304 31.59 -40.94 -2.11
C GLY A 304 32.84 -40.06 -2.15
N TYR A 305 32.70 -38.74 -2.40
CA TYR A 305 33.80 -37.77 -2.45
C TYR A 305 34.06 -37.16 -1.06
N LYS A 306 34.40 -37.98 -0.06
CA LYS A 306 34.64 -37.54 1.33
C LYS A 306 35.82 -36.56 1.43
N GLY A 307 35.53 -35.26 1.45
CA GLY A 307 36.49 -34.18 1.71
C GLY A 307 37.35 -33.75 0.52
N GLY A 308 37.14 -34.32 -0.66
CA GLY A 308 37.83 -33.96 -1.90
C GLY A 308 37.02 -33.00 -2.79
N LYS A 309 37.66 -32.46 -3.83
CA LYS A 309 36.96 -31.72 -4.89
C LYS A 309 36.00 -32.67 -5.61
N ILE A 310 34.70 -32.39 -5.53
CA ILE A 310 33.66 -33.19 -6.19
C ILE A 310 33.88 -33.15 -7.71
N ASP A 311 34.05 -34.32 -8.33
CA ASP A 311 34.18 -34.44 -9.78
C ASP A 311 32.81 -34.58 -10.44
N TRP A 312 32.21 -33.41 -10.75
CA TRP A 312 30.91 -33.34 -11.41
C TRP A 312 30.89 -34.01 -12.79
N THR A 313 32.04 -34.22 -13.43
CA THR A 313 32.15 -34.90 -14.73
C THR A 313 31.92 -36.39 -14.56
N ALA A 314 32.55 -37.00 -13.55
CA ALA A 314 32.36 -38.41 -13.23
C ALA A 314 30.91 -38.69 -12.76
N ILE A 315 30.36 -37.82 -11.90
CA ILE A 315 28.97 -37.91 -11.45
C ILE A 315 28.00 -37.76 -12.63
N SER A 316 28.25 -36.79 -13.51
CA SER A 316 27.47 -36.59 -14.75
C SER A 316 27.43 -37.84 -15.63
N ALA A 317 28.59 -38.47 -15.84
CA ALA A 317 28.70 -39.69 -16.63
C ALA A 317 27.90 -40.84 -15.99
N ALA A 318 27.96 -40.99 -14.67
CA ALA A 318 27.19 -42.01 -13.94
C ALA A 318 25.67 -41.74 -13.97
N MET A 319 25.27 -40.48 -13.95
CA MET A 319 23.87 -40.05 -13.92
C MET A 319 23.22 -39.95 -15.30
N GLY A 320 24.00 -39.90 -16.39
CA GLY A 320 23.49 -39.57 -17.72
C GLY A 320 22.86 -38.16 -17.79
N ARG A 321 23.37 -37.22 -16.99
CA ARG A 321 22.89 -35.83 -16.87
C ARG A 321 24.04 -34.86 -17.06
N GLU A 322 23.77 -33.63 -17.51
CA GLU A 322 24.82 -32.60 -17.65
C GLU A 322 25.51 -32.30 -16.30
N PRO A 323 26.85 -32.11 -16.24
CA PRO A 323 27.57 -31.80 -15.00
C PRO A 323 27.00 -30.60 -14.25
N HIS A 324 26.60 -29.56 -14.99
CA HIS A 324 25.98 -28.38 -14.41
C HIS A 324 24.63 -28.68 -13.75
N ALA A 325 23.82 -29.57 -14.35
CA ALA A 325 22.54 -29.97 -13.78
C ALA A 325 22.72 -30.72 -12.46
N CYS A 326 23.69 -31.64 -12.37
CA CYS A 326 24.05 -32.34 -11.12
C CYS A 326 24.50 -31.35 -10.04
N TRP A 327 25.38 -30.40 -10.38
CA TRP A 327 25.85 -29.38 -9.44
C TRP A 327 24.72 -28.46 -8.95
N VAL A 328 23.86 -27.97 -9.85
CA VAL A 328 22.72 -27.11 -9.49
C VAL A 328 21.73 -27.86 -8.60
N LYS A 329 21.41 -29.12 -8.92
CA LYS A 329 20.49 -29.94 -8.14
C LYS A 329 21.03 -30.20 -6.74
N TYR A 330 22.25 -30.72 -6.64
CA TYR A 330 22.90 -30.94 -5.36
C TYR A 330 23.03 -29.64 -4.57
N GLY A 331 23.36 -28.51 -5.21
CA GLY A 331 23.44 -27.21 -4.56
C GLY A 331 22.10 -26.68 -4.05
N LYS A 332 20.96 -27.09 -4.64
CA LYS A 332 19.61 -26.76 -4.16
C LYS A 332 19.20 -27.67 -3.00
N ASP A 333 19.49 -28.97 -3.11
CA ASP A 333 19.10 -29.96 -2.10
C ASP A 333 19.99 -29.88 -0.85
N SER A 334 21.30 -29.67 -1.00
CA SER A 334 22.22 -29.41 0.13
C SER A 334 21.84 -28.14 0.90
N ARG A 335 21.40 -27.08 0.21
CA ARG A 335 20.85 -25.88 0.84
C ARG A 335 19.51 -26.12 1.56
N ARG A 336 18.77 -27.18 1.23
CA ARG A 336 17.58 -27.63 1.95
C ARG A 336 17.91 -28.59 3.11
N LYS A 337 19.02 -29.34 3.01
CA LYS A 337 19.45 -30.38 3.97
C LYS A 337 20.38 -29.89 5.07
N VAL A 338 21.04 -28.74 4.92
CA VAL A 338 21.51 -28.02 6.09
C VAL A 338 20.24 -27.60 6.81
N ALA A 339 19.82 -28.40 7.79
CA ALA A 339 18.74 -28.03 8.70
C ALA A 339 19.05 -26.61 9.13
N ASP A 340 18.16 -25.67 8.82
CA ASP A 340 18.30 -24.32 9.33
C ASP A 340 18.40 -24.50 10.85
N PRO A 341 19.52 -24.17 11.51
CA PRO A 341 19.64 -24.37 12.95
C PRO A 341 18.49 -23.68 13.71
N ARG A 342 17.89 -22.65 13.09
CA ARG A 342 16.68 -21.98 13.58
C ARG A 342 15.43 -22.87 13.54
N GLN A 343 15.33 -23.78 12.58
CA GLN A 343 14.20 -24.71 12.47
C GLN A 343 14.24 -25.74 13.61
N GLU A 344 15.40 -26.35 13.88
CA GLU A 344 15.56 -27.27 15.03
C GLU A 344 15.31 -26.55 16.36
N GLN A 345 15.83 -25.32 16.50
CA GLN A 345 15.55 -24.46 17.64
C GLN A 345 14.05 -24.15 17.78
N ALA A 346 13.36 -23.81 16.69
CA ALA A 346 11.93 -23.54 16.70
C ALA A 346 11.13 -24.79 17.09
N ASP A 347 11.50 -25.97 16.58
CA ASP A 347 10.86 -27.24 16.93
C ASP A 347 11.05 -27.58 18.41
N ALA A 348 12.24 -27.31 18.98
CA ALA A 348 12.51 -27.49 20.41
C ALA A 348 11.70 -26.53 21.29
N VAL A 349 11.60 -25.25 20.90
CA VAL A 349 10.75 -24.27 21.57
C VAL A 349 9.27 -24.67 21.49
N ASP A 350 8.79 -25.09 20.32
CA ASP A 350 7.41 -25.53 20.10
C ASP A 350 7.06 -26.76 20.95
N ALA A 351 7.98 -27.71 21.08
CA ALA A 351 7.80 -28.91 21.88
C ALA A 351 7.68 -28.60 23.37
N GLU A 352 8.53 -27.73 23.91
CA GLU A 352 8.50 -27.36 25.32
C GLU A 352 7.29 -26.48 25.66
N ALA A 353 6.95 -25.50 24.80
CA ALA A 353 5.74 -24.70 24.94
C ALA A 353 4.48 -25.57 24.94
N ARG A 354 4.40 -26.55 24.02
CA ARG A 354 3.32 -27.53 23.97
C ARG A 354 3.24 -28.36 25.24
N ARG A 355 4.37 -28.87 25.74
CA ARG A 355 4.43 -29.67 26.98
C ARG A 355 3.84 -28.91 28.17
N GLN A 356 4.24 -27.64 28.35
CA GLN A 356 3.70 -26.82 29.44
C GLN A 356 2.20 -26.52 29.28
N HIS A 357 1.75 -26.27 28.05
CA HIS A 357 0.33 -26.07 27.75
C HIS A 357 -0.52 -27.31 28.05
N GLU A 358 -0.07 -28.50 27.64
CA GLU A 358 -0.76 -29.77 27.90
C GLU A 358 -0.85 -30.07 29.41
N LEU A 359 0.14 -29.64 30.19
CA LEU A 359 0.13 -29.71 31.66
C LEU A 359 -0.75 -28.63 32.33
N ARG A 360 -1.34 -27.70 31.56
CA ARG A 360 -2.19 -26.59 32.05
C ARG A 360 -1.49 -25.64 33.02
N LEU A 361 -0.17 -25.50 32.94
CA LEU A 361 0.62 -24.68 33.87
C LEU A 361 0.68 -23.19 33.47
N GLY A 362 0.12 -22.83 32.31
CA GLY A 362 0.56 -21.61 31.61
C GLY A 362 1.96 -21.82 31.03
N ILE A 363 2.35 -20.98 30.06
CA ILE A 363 3.69 -21.09 29.47
C ILE A 363 4.61 -20.12 30.19
N ASP A 364 5.57 -20.67 30.93
CA ASP A 364 6.69 -19.94 31.52
C ASP A 364 7.82 -19.86 30.49
N TRP A 365 7.88 -18.74 29.77
CA TRP A 365 8.89 -18.51 28.74
C TRP A 365 10.31 -18.49 29.28
N ALA A 366 10.52 -18.15 30.55
CA ALA A 366 11.83 -18.24 31.17
C ALA A 366 12.24 -19.71 31.38
N ALA A 367 11.30 -20.59 31.71
CA ALA A 367 11.55 -22.03 31.73
C ALA A 367 11.80 -22.62 30.34
N VAL A 368 11.03 -22.21 29.32
CA VAL A 368 11.26 -22.60 27.92
C VAL A 368 12.68 -22.20 27.48
N SER A 369 13.06 -20.95 27.73
CA SER A 369 14.39 -20.40 27.45
C SER A 369 15.52 -21.22 28.09
N ARG A 370 15.40 -21.56 29.38
CA ARG A 370 16.39 -22.40 30.09
C ARG A 370 16.51 -23.81 29.49
N THR A 371 15.39 -24.40 29.09
CA THR A 371 15.34 -25.75 28.52
C THR A 371 16.00 -25.81 27.14
N VAL A 372 15.74 -24.82 26.28
CA VAL A 372 16.22 -24.83 24.89
C VAL A 372 17.60 -24.17 24.74
N GLY A 373 18.03 -23.36 25.73
CA GLY A 373 19.32 -22.66 25.69
C GLY A 373 19.31 -21.42 24.80
N LEU A 374 18.15 -20.76 24.67
CA LEU A 374 17.96 -19.50 23.92
C LEU A 374 17.53 -18.39 24.87
N SER A 375 17.59 -17.12 24.44
CA SER A 375 16.98 -16.04 25.22
C SER A 375 15.46 -16.15 25.22
N GLU A 376 14.80 -15.59 26.23
CA GLU A 376 13.33 -15.57 26.31
C GLU A 376 12.72 -14.90 25.06
N LEU A 377 13.32 -13.80 24.61
CA LEU A 377 12.89 -13.09 23.42
C LEU A 377 13.03 -13.94 22.15
N ASP A 378 14.15 -14.64 21.98
CA ASP A 378 14.34 -15.52 20.82
C ASP A 378 13.30 -16.66 20.82
N CYS A 379 13.04 -17.26 21.98
CA CYS A 379 11.98 -18.27 22.12
C CYS A 379 10.62 -17.71 21.71
N LEU A 380 10.26 -16.52 22.19
CA LEU A 380 9.01 -15.84 21.83
C LEU A 380 8.93 -15.54 20.33
N GLU A 381 10.04 -15.16 19.68
CA GLU A 381 10.05 -14.84 18.26
C GLU A 381 9.90 -16.06 17.36
N ILE A 382 10.51 -17.20 17.71
CA ILE A 382 10.53 -18.39 16.87
C ILE A 382 9.42 -19.42 17.18
N CYS A 383 8.77 -19.34 18.34
CA CYS A 383 7.73 -20.29 18.76
C CYS A 383 6.46 -20.21 17.89
N ARG A 384 6.20 -21.22 17.06
CA ARG A 384 5.01 -21.32 16.20
C ARG A 384 3.83 -22.00 16.89
N PHE A 385 4.00 -22.55 18.09
CA PHE A 385 2.91 -23.16 18.85
C PHE A 385 1.84 -22.11 19.22
N ASP A 386 0.60 -22.33 18.79
CA ASP A 386 -0.52 -21.38 18.87
C ASP A 386 -1.78 -21.94 19.56
N LYS A 387 -1.82 -23.24 19.86
CA LYS A 387 -3.00 -23.87 20.47
C LYS A 387 -3.33 -23.24 21.82
N GLY A 388 -4.57 -22.80 21.95
CA GLY A 388 -5.09 -22.21 23.20
C GLY A 388 -4.78 -20.73 23.36
N LYS A 389 -4.17 -20.06 22.37
CA LYS A 389 -4.17 -18.59 22.31
C LYS A 389 -5.60 -18.09 22.31
N VAL A 390 -5.86 -17.05 23.09
CA VAL A 390 -7.20 -16.45 23.13
C VAL A 390 -7.34 -15.42 22.01
N SER A 391 -8.51 -15.39 21.38
CA SER A 391 -8.86 -14.23 20.57
C SER A 391 -9.20 -13.06 21.50
N TRP A 392 -8.78 -11.86 21.12
CA TRP A 392 -9.17 -10.64 21.79
C TRP A 392 -10.09 -9.83 20.87
N THR A 393 -11.26 -9.50 21.42
CA THR A 393 -12.19 -8.54 20.82
C THR A 393 -12.38 -7.40 21.79
N TYR A 394 -12.38 -6.17 21.29
CA TYR A 394 -12.66 -5.02 22.13
C TYR A 394 -14.11 -5.05 22.62
N ASP A 395 -14.26 -5.23 23.92
CA ASP A 395 -15.51 -5.08 24.64
C ASP A 395 -15.38 -3.85 25.57
N PRO A 396 -16.13 -2.77 25.34
CA PRO A 396 -16.03 -1.56 26.13
C PRO A 396 -16.43 -1.74 27.60
N ASP A 397 -17.24 -2.76 27.92
CA ASP A 397 -17.72 -3.01 29.27
C ASP A 397 -16.72 -3.85 30.08
N THR A 398 -15.91 -4.69 29.41
CA THR A 398 -14.89 -5.53 30.06
C THR A 398 -13.45 -5.10 29.76
N PHE A 399 -13.24 -4.04 28.96
CA PHE A 399 -11.90 -3.60 28.60
C PHE A 399 -11.14 -3.10 29.84
N SER A 400 -10.17 -3.89 30.27
CA SER A 400 -9.18 -3.48 31.27
C SER A 400 -7.94 -2.93 30.60
N ARG A 401 -7.49 -1.75 31.05
CA ARG A 401 -6.25 -1.15 30.58
C ARG A 401 -5.02 -1.98 30.95
N GLU A 402 -5.09 -2.79 32.00
CA GLU A 402 -3.98 -3.62 32.49
C GLU A 402 -3.40 -4.56 31.41
N ARG A 403 -4.25 -5.18 30.59
CA ARG A 403 -3.78 -6.06 29.52
C ARG A 403 -3.09 -5.28 28.41
N ALA A 404 -3.64 -4.12 28.06
CA ALA A 404 -3.05 -3.19 27.10
C ALA A 404 -1.71 -2.64 27.59
N ASP A 405 -1.64 -2.21 28.86
CA ASP A 405 -0.46 -1.66 29.49
C ASP A 405 0.67 -2.71 29.57
N ARG A 406 0.34 -3.98 29.87
CA ARG A 406 1.31 -5.09 29.81
C ARG A 406 1.88 -5.30 28.40
N MET A 407 1.04 -5.25 27.38
CA MET A 407 1.48 -5.38 25.99
C MET A 407 2.37 -4.19 25.57
N GLU A 408 1.96 -2.95 25.89
CA GLU A 408 2.76 -1.76 25.59
C GLU A 408 4.10 -1.76 26.34
N ALA A 409 4.13 -2.21 27.59
CA ALA A 409 5.36 -2.37 28.37
C ALA A 409 6.30 -3.40 27.74
N PHE A 410 5.79 -4.57 27.36
CA PHE A 410 6.58 -5.59 26.65
C PHE A 410 7.16 -5.07 25.33
N ILE A 411 6.34 -4.35 24.54
CA ILE A 411 6.79 -3.75 23.28
C ILE A 411 7.86 -2.69 23.54
N ALA A 412 7.65 -1.79 24.50
CA ALA A 412 8.61 -0.73 24.82
C ALA A 412 9.95 -1.28 25.32
N GLN A 413 9.93 -2.38 26.07
CA GLN A 413 11.11 -3.02 26.61
C GLN A 413 11.91 -3.78 25.54
N ASN A 414 11.25 -4.55 24.67
CA ASN A 414 11.92 -5.47 23.75
C ASN A 414 12.05 -4.95 22.31
N TYR A 415 11.22 -3.98 21.93
CA TYR A 415 11.18 -3.40 20.59
C TYR A 415 11.19 -1.85 20.66
N PRO A 416 12.25 -1.24 21.21
CA PRO A 416 12.33 0.21 21.29
C PRO A 416 12.36 0.85 19.88
N PRO A 417 11.71 2.00 19.67
CA PRO A 417 11.78 2.72 18.40
C PRO A 417 13.24 2.97 17.96
N PRO A 418 13.58 2.85 16.67
CA PRO A 418 12.66 2.72 15.52
C PRO A 418 12.30 1.27 15.14
N GLN A 419 12.73 0.26 15.91
CA GLN A 419 12.50 -1.13 15.57
C GLN A 419 10.99 -1.45 15.56
N PRO A 420 10.45 -2.01 14.46
CA PRO A 420 9.05 -2.45 14.45
C PRO A 420 8.88 -3.65 15.40
N PRO A 421 7.79 -3.71 16.18
CA PRO A 421 7.53 -4.84 17.06
C PRO A 421 7.34 -6.14 16.27
N ASN A 422 7.97 -7.23 16.73
CA ASN A 422 7.64 -8.57 16.23
C ASN A 422 6.35 -9.05 16.89
N PHE A 423 5.21 -8.88 16.21
CA PHE A 423 3.90 -9.22 16.75
C PHE A 423 3.69 -10.72 17.00
N HIS A 424 4.56 -11.58 16.47
CA HIS A 424 4.57 -12.99 16.81
C HIS A 424 5.07 -13.22 18.25
N ALA A 425 6.15 -12.54 18.65
CA ALA A 425 6.61 -12.56 20.03
C ALA A 425 5.62 -11.90 20.98
N VAL A 426 5.03 -10.76 20.59
CA VAL A 426 3.96 -10.11 21.38
C VAL A 426 2.76 -11.05 21.54
N SER A 427 2.39 -11.78 20.48
CA SER A 427 1.33 -12.80 20.51
C SER A 427 1.64 -13.93 21.50
N ASN A 428 2.87 -14.43 21.49
CA ASN A 428 3.32 -15.50 22.39
C ASN A 428 3.39 -15.03 23.85
N TYR A 429 3.89 -13.82 24.09
CA TYR A 429 3.96 -13.22 25.42
C TYR A 429 2.55 -12.97 26.00
N MET A 430 1.66 -12.37 25.20
CA MET A 430 0.28 -12.06 25.62
C MET A 430 -0.65 -13.28 25.58
N TRP A 431 -0.17 -14.43 25.08
CA TRP A 431 -0.97 -15.61 24.75
C TRP A 431 -2.26 -15.29 23.98
N THR A 432 -2.14 -14.38 23.02
CA THR A 432 -3.24 -13.78 22.25
C THR A 432 -2.91 -13.86 20.76
N ASN A 433 -3.88 -14.04 19.87
CA ASN A 433 -3.60 -14.07 18.43
C ASN A 433 -2.87 -12.81 17.95
N ALA A 434 -1.90 -12.97 17.04
CA ALA A 434 -1.05 -11.87 16.58
C ALA A 434 -1.86 -10.72 15.94
N ASP A 435 -2.86 -11.05 15.12
CA ASP A 435 -3.76 -10.06 14.52
C ASP A 435 -4.57 -9.26 15.56
N ASP A 436 -4.89 -9.89 16.69
CA ASP A 436 -5.61 -9.23 17.78
C ASP A 436 -4.67 -8.33 18.59
N CYS A 437 -3.41 -8.72 18.79
CA CYS A 437 -2.36 -7.83 19.34
C CYS A 437 -2.12 -6.61 18.44
N ILE A 438 -2.05 -6.81 17.12
CA ILE A 438 -1.92 -5.71 16.14
C ILE A 438 -3.12 -4.77 16.26
N ARG A 439 -4.35 -5.32 16.28
CA ARG A 439 -5.57 -4.53 16.44
C ARG A 439 -5.59 -3.77 17.77
N MET A 440 -5.17 -4.39 18.86
CA MET A 440 -5.08 -3.75 20.18
C MET A 440 -4.08 -2.59 20.16
N VAL A 441 -2.86 -2.77 19.64
CA VAL A 441 -1.85 -1.70 19.53
C VAL A 441 -2.35 -0.55 18.67
N ARG A 442 -2.91 -0.85 17.50
CA ARG A 442 -3.50 0.17 16.62
C ARG A 442 -4.59 0.96 17.34
N MET A 443 -5.45 0.26 18.07
CA MET A 443 -6.52 0.89 18.85
C MET A 443 -5.96 1.82 19.94
N LEU A 444 -4.95 1.39 20.71
CA LEU A 444 -4.31 2.21 21.75
C LEU A 444 -3.60 3.45 21.19
N ARG A 445 -2.96 3.31 20.03
CA ARG A 445 -2.34 4.42 19.30
C ARG A 445 -3.34 5.36 18.65
N GLY A 446 -4.63 5.01 18.68
CA GLY A 446 -5.68 5.74 17.97
C GLY A 446 -5.60 5.60 16.46
N GLU A 447 -4.95 4.56 15.96
CA GLU A 447 -4.93 4.12 14.57
C GLU A 447 -6.16 3.24 14.29
N PHE A 448 -7.35 3.79 14.53
CA PHE A 448 -8.61 3.09 14.27
C PHE A 448 -9.01 3.23 12.81
N GLU A 449 -9.16 2.11 12.13
CA GLU A 449 -9.70 2.05 10.77
C GLU A 449 -11.22 2.17 10.78
N TRP A 450 -11.75 3.17 10.09
CA TRP A 450 -13.19 3.32 9.91
C TRP A 450 -13.69 2.41 8.79
N THR A 451 -13.82 1.12 9.10
CA THR A 451 -14.43 0.13 8.21
C THR A 451 -15.91 0.46 7.98
N ASP A 452 -16.51 -0.09 6.92
CA ASP A 452 -17.95 0.10 6.67
C ASP A 452 -18.81 -0.45 7.81
N GLU A 453 -18.35 -1.51 8.47
CA GLU A 453 -18.98 -2.04 9.68
C GLU A 453 -18.91 -1.03 10.84
N ALA A 454 -17.75 -0.41 11.09
CA ALA A 454 -17.59 0.61 12.12
C ALA A 454 -18.45 1.85 11.85
N LYS A 455 -18.53 2.27 10.58
CA LYS A 455 -19.42 3.35 10.11
C LYS A 455 -20.89 3.02 10.37
N ALA A 456 -21.32 1.82 9.97
CA ALA A 456 -22.68 1.37 10.18
C ALA A 456 -23.02 1.25 11.68
N ARG A 457 -22.08 0.75 12.49
CA ARG A 457 -22.22 0.68 13.96
C ARG A 457 -22.36 2.08 14.56
N LEU A 458 -21.50 3.02 14.18
CA LEU A 458 -21.59 4.43 14.58
C LEU A 458 -22.96 5.04 14.24
N ALA A 459 -23.43 4.86 13.00
CA ALA A 459 -24.73 5.36 12.57
C ALA A 459 -25.89 4.77 13.37
N ARG A 460 -25.87 3.45 13.64
CA ARG A 460 -26.86 2.79 14.50
C ARG A 460 -26.85 3.34 15.92
N MET A 461 -25.67 3.56 16.50
CA MET A 461 -25.57 4.09 17.87
C MET A 461 -26.09 5.52 17.96
N ARG A 462 -25.77 6.38 16.98
CA ARG A 462 -26.34 7.73 16.89
C ARG A 462 -27.85 7.74 16.68
N LYS A 463 -28.38 6.84 15.85
CA LYS A 463 -29.84 6.68 15.66
C LYS A 463 -30.55 6.26 16.95
N ARG A 464 -29.88 5.51 17.84
CA ARG A 464 -30.38 5.15 19.18
C ARG A 464 -30.28 6.28 20.22
N GLY A 465 -29.78 7.45 19.84
CA GLY A 465 -29.67 8.60 20.74
C GLY A 465 -28.42 8.64 21.62
N MET A 466 -27.49 7.67 21.50
CA MET A 466 -26.24 7.69 22.29
C MET A 466 -25.42 8.94 22.00
N SER A 467 -24.92 9.59 23.06
CA SER A 467 -23.97 10.70 22.97
C SER A 467 -22.68 10.30 22.25
N PHE A 468 -21.95 11.28 21.70
CA PHE A 468 -20.65 10.98 21.07
C PHE A 468 -19.61 10.47 22.07
N GLU A 469 -19.76 10.79 23.35
CA GLU A 469 -18.88 10.30 24.42
C GLU A 469 -19.11 8.83 24.74
N GLU A 470 -20.37 8.39 24.86
CA GLU A 470 -20.71 6.96 24.98
C GLU A 470 -20.25 6.18 23.75
N ILE A 471 -20.46 6.74 22.55
CA ILE A 471 -20.03 6.10 21.31
C ILE A 471 -18.51 6.00 21.22
N ALA A 472 -17.78 7.03 21.64
CA ALA A 472 -16.33 7.01 21.69
C ALA A 472 -15.85 5.84 22.56
N ARG A 473 -16.38 5.75 23.79
CA ARG A 473 -16.12 4.61 24.70
C ARG A 473 -16.49 3.27 24.07
N GLN A 474 -17.59 3.18 23.31
CA GLN A 474 -18.03 1.93 22.68
C GLN A 474 -17.18 1.48 21.48
N LEU A 475 -16.48 2.40 20.81
CA LEU A 475 -15.71 2.10 19.60
C LEU A 475 -14.23 1.85 19.88
N SER A 476 -13.63 2.62 20.80
CA SER A 476 -12.21 2.51 21.12
C SER A 476 -11.90 3.23 22.43
N PRO A 477 -11.01 2.70 23.29
CA PRO A 477 -10.56 3.39 24.50
C PRO A 477 -9.76 4.66 24.18
N SER A 478 -9.27 4.82 22.95
CA SER A 478 -8.50 6.00 22.52
C SER A 478 -9.36 7.09 21.88
N PHE A 479 -10.66 6.87 21.71
CA PHE A 479 -11.53 7.82 21.02
C PHE A 479 -12.00 8.93 21.95
N THR A 480 -12.02 10.15 21.43
CA THR A 480 -12.70 11.28 22.06
C THR A 480 -14.05 11.51 21.40
N ALA A 481 -14.99 12.07 22.16
CA ALA A 481 -16.30 12.47 21.64
C ALA A 481 -16.17 13.37 20.40
N GLU A 482 -15.19 14.28 20.39
CA GLU A 482 -14.91 15.18 19.27
C GLU A 482 -14.44 14.44 18.02
N ARG A 483 -13.58 13.44 18.17
CA ARG A 483 -13.10 12.63 17.05
C ARG A 483 -14.25 11.86 16.39
N VAL A 484 -15.11 11.25 17.21
CA VAL A 484 -16.31 10.54 16.73
C VAL A 484 -17.31 11.52 16.10
N CYS A 485 -17.57 12.66 16.74
CA CYS A 485 -18.47 13.69 16.22
C CYS A 485 -18.00 14.23 14.86
N ALA A 486 -16.71 14.56 14.75
CA ALA A 486 -16.11 15.06 13.51
C ALA A 486 -16.20 14.02 12.39
N TYR A 487 -16.01 12.74 12.71
CA TYR A 487 -16.16 11.66 11.75
C TYR A 487 -17.62 11.44 11.35
N TYR A 488 -18.53 11.32 12.31
CA TYR A 488 -19.97 11.16 12.07
C TYR A 488 -20.51 12.30 11.22
N THR A 489 -20.17 13.55 11.54
CA THR A 489 -20.62 14.72 10.78
C THR A 489 -20.13 14.67 9.33
N ARG A 490 -18.90 14.20 9.10
CA ARG A 490 -18.34 14.02 7.76
C ARG A 490 -19.09 12.94 6.97
N MET A 491 -19.45 11.86 7.64
CA MET A 491 -20.14 10.71 7.04
C MET A 491 -21.62 10.99 6.79
N ALA A 492 -22.32 11.57 7.76
CA ALA A 492 -23.76 11.81 7.71
C ALA A 492 -24.15 13.01 6.83
N TYR A 493 -23.22 13.95 6.63
CA TYR A 493 -23.42 15.14 5.82
C TYR A 493 -22.25 15.30 4.84
N PRO A 494 -22.11 14.42 3.84
CA PRO A 494 -21.07 14.55 2.84
C PRO A 494 -21.19 15.90 2.10
N GLU A 495 -22.40 16.42 1.91
CA GLU A 495 -22.63 17.74 1.30
C GLU A 495 -22.09 18.89 2.14
N ALA A 496 -21.90 18.69 3.45
CA ALA A 496 -21.33 19.72 4.32
C ALA A 496 -19.86 20.05 4.05
N ARG A 497 -19.21 19.23 3.22
CA ARG A 497 -17.86 19.48 2.70
C ARG A 497 -17.85 19.83 1.23
N THR A 498 -18.96 19.71 0.52
CA THR A 498 -19.03 20.15 -0.86
C THR A 498 -18.78 21.65 -0.88
N PRO A 499 -17.70 22.11 -1.52
CA PRO A 499 -17.43 23.53 -1.61
C PRO A 499 -18.57 24.20 -2.39
N LEU A 500 -18.92 25.42 -2.00
CA LEU A 500 -19.83 26.24 -2.80
C LEU A 500 -19.28 26.37 -4.24
N THR A 501 -20.15 26.23 -5.22
CA THR A 501 -19.81 26.51 -6.63
C THR A 501 -19.43 27.99 -6.79
N ALA A 502 -18.80 28.34 -7.92
CA ALA A 502 -18.41 29.73 -8.19
C ALA A 502 -19.62 30.68 -8.18
N GLU A 503 -20.74 30.26 -8.77
CA GLU A 503 -22.00 31.00 -8.80
C GLU A 503 -22.59 31.21 -7.40
N GLU A 504 -22.54 30.18 -6.55
CA GLU A 504 -23.03 30.27 -5.17
C GLU A 504 -22.15 31.16 -4.30
N LYS A 505 -20.82 31.09 -4.47
CA LYS A 505 -19.87 32.01 -3.82
C LYS A 505 -20.16 33.46 -4.23
N GLN A 506 -20.46 33.69 -5.51
CA GLN A 506 -20.81 35.01 -6.01
C GLN A 506 -22.11 35.52 -5.36
N ARG A 507 -23.16 34.71 -5.29
CA ARG A 507 -24.41 35.10 -4.59
C ARG A 507 -24.20 35.44 -3.12
N VAL A 508 -23.38 34.66 -2.41
CA VAL A 508 -23.02 34.98 -1.01
C VAL A 508 -22.27 36.30 -0.91
N LYS A 509 -21.34 36.55 -1.85
CA LYS A 509 -20.58 37.81 -1.92
C LYS A 509 -21.51 39.01 -2.17
N ASP A 510 -22.48 38.86 -3.06
CA ASP A 510 -23.46 39.91 -3.39
C ASP A 510 -24.31 40.24 -2.15
N ILE A 511 -24.83 39.23 -1.44
CA ILE A 511 -25.55 39.44 -0.17
C ILE A 511 -24.70 40.20 0.85
N VAL A 512 -23.43 39.81 1.04
CA VAL A 512 -22.54 40.51 1.98
C VAL A 512 -22.33 41.95 1.54
N HIS A 513 -22.10 42.20 0.26
CA HIS A 513 -21.85 43.54 -0.27
C HIS A 513 -23.08 44.46 -0.15
N GLU A 514 -24.25 43.97 -0.54
CA GLU A 514 -25.49 44.75 -0.53
C GLU A 514 -25.95 45.14 0.87
N ASN A 515 -25.61 44.33 1.87
CA ASN A 515 -26.12 44.45 3.24
C ASN A 515 -25.07 44.94 4.26
N ALA A 516 -23.79 45.01 3.88
CA ALA A 516 -22.73 45.50 4.75
C ALA A 516 -23.03 46.91 5.27
N GLY A 517 -23.09 47.07 6.58
CA GLY A 517 -23.39 48.33 7.26
C GLY A 517 -24.87 48.74 7.26
N LYS A 518 -25.74 48.01 6.56
CA LYS A 518 -27.20 48.21 6.58
C LYS A 518 -27.88 47.33 7.61
N VAL A 519 -27.37 46.10 7.78
CA VAL A 519 -27.87 45.14 8.77
C VAL A 519 -26.71 44.48 9.51
N PRO A 520 -26.92 44.03 10.76
CA PRO A 520 -25.91 43.30 11.51
C PRO A 520 -25.42 42.04 10.80
N LEU A 521 -24.13 41.70 10.98
CA LEU A 521 -23.46 40.58 10.31
C LEU A 521 -24.10 39.22 10.63
N ASP A 522 -24.66 39.03 11.82
CA ASP A 522 -25.39 37.80 12.17
C ASP A 522 -26.66 37.62 11.32
N LYS A 523 -27.32 38.73 10.93
CA LYS A 523 -28.46 38.73 10.02
C LYS A 523 -28.04 38.47 8.58
N ILE A 524 -26.91 39.05 8.13
CA ILE A 524 -26.33 38.73 6.81
C ILE A 524 -26.03 37.23 6.71
N LEU A 525 -25.48 36.64 7.78
CA LEU A 525 -25.22 35.21 7.85
C LEU A 525 -26.51 34.37 7.76
N GLN A 526 -27.59 34.80 8.41
CA GLN A 526 -28.91 34.15 8.30
C GLN A 526 -29.48 34.25 6.89
N MET A 527 -29.38 35.41 6.24
CA MET A 527 -29.81 35.62 4.85
C MET A 527 -29.03 34.72 3.88
N ALA A 528 -27.70 34.66 4.02
CA ALA A 528 -26.86 33.81 3.19
C ALA A 528 -27.16 32.32 3.39
N ARG A 529 -27.49 31.90 4.63
CA ARG A 529 -27.92 30.52 4.90
C ARG A 529 -29.27 30.20 4.26
N ALA A 530 -30.19 31.16 4.21
CA ALA A 530 -31.50 30.98 3.60
C ALA A 530 -31.45 30.74 2.08
N LEU A 531 -30.35 31.11 1.40
CA LEU A 531 -30.11 30.77 -0.01
C LEU A 531 -30.01 29.26 -0.27
N PHE A 532 -29.63 28.48 0.74
CA PHE A 532 -29.37 27.05 0.62
C PHE A 532 -30.30 26.31 1.56
N SER A 533 -31.29 25.59 1.02
CA SER A 533 -32.22 24.75 1.79
C SER A 533 -31.52 23.58 2.48
N ASP A 534 -30.33 23.21 2.00
CA ASP A 534 -29.54 22.11 2.51
C ASP A 534 -28.74 22.50 3.76
N ALA A 535 -29.08 21.87 4.89
CA ALA A 535 -28.38 22.05 6.15
C ALA A 535 -26.88 21.70 6.06
N GLY A 536 -26.49 20.84 5.12
CA GLY A 536 -25.09 20.50 4.85
C GLY A 536 -24.28 21.74 4.48
N ARG A 537 -24.80 22.59 3.60
CA ARG A 537 -24.06 23.73 3.05
C ARG A 537 -23.79 24.85 4.05
N ARG A 538 -24.44 24.84 5.22
CA ARG A 538 -24.29 25.88 6.26
C ARG A 538 -22.84 26.18 6.61
N ARG A 539 -21.98 25.16 6.70
CA ARG A 539 -20.56 25.37 7.04
C ARG A 539 -19.83 26.12 5.93
N ALA A 540 -19.98 25.68 4.68
CA ALA A 540 -19.36 26.33 3.53
C ALA A 540 -19.87 27.77 3.35
N THR A 541 -21.17 28.00 3.55
CA THR A 541 -21.77 29.34 3.57
C THR A 541 -21.19 30.21 4.68
N ASN A 542 -21.10 29.71 5.92
CA ASN A 542 -20.50 30.47 7.03
C ASN A 542 -19.05 30.88 6.72
N SER A 543 -18.26 29.94 6.21
CA SER A 543 -16.87 30.21 5.81
C SER A 543 -16.79 31.24 4.69
N CYS A 544 -17.69 31.17 3.69
CA CYS A 544 -17.75 32.13 2.60
C CYS A 544 -18.15 33.53 3.09
N VAL A 545 -19.21 33.65 3.91
CA VAL A 545 -19.62 34.92 4.52
C VAL A 545 -18.48 35.51 5.36
N SER A 546 -17.83 34.70 6.19
CA SER A 546 -16.69 35.14 7.01
C SER A 546 -15.53 35.64 6.14
N ALA A 547 -15.19 34.93 5.06
CA ALA A 547 -14.13 35.33 4.14
C ALA A 547 -14.47 36.64 3.41
N CYS A 548 -15.66 36.73 2.81
CA CYS A 548 -16.15 37.93 2.13
C CYS A 548 -16.18 39.13 3.07
N SER A 549 -16.70 38.96 4.28
CA SER A 549 -16.81 40.04 5.26
C SER A 549 -15.44 40.50 5.78
N THR A 550 -14.50 39.58 5.98
CA THR A 550 -13.13 39.92 6.44
C THR A 550 -12.38 40.81 5.44
N VAL A 551 -12.63 40.64 4.13
CA VAL A 551 -11.99 41.45 3.09
C VAL A 551 -12.80 42.69 2.69
N HIS A 552 -14.06 42.78 3.11
CA HIS A 552 -14.97 43.86 2.71
C HIS A 552 -14.52 45.22 3.28
N PRO A 553 -14.53 46.31 2.49
CA PRO A 553 -14.07 47.62 2.95
C PRO A 553 -14.75 48.14 4.21
N PHE A 554 -16.08 47.96 4.33
CA PHE A 554 -16.85 48.39 5.51
C PHE A 554 -16.32 47.76 6.81
N TYR A 555 -16.22 46.43 6.88
CA TYR A 555 -15.76 45.72 8.08
C TYR A 555 -14.27 45.98 8.36
N LYS A 556 -13.44 46.16 7.31
CA LYS A 556 -12.05 46.58 7.46
C LYS A 556 -11.92 47.96 8.12
N ALA A 557 -12.72 48.93 7.68
CA ALA A 557 -12.72 50.28 8.26
C ALA A 557 -13.17 50.23 9.72
N ARG A 558 -14.26 49.50 10.00
CA ARG A 558 -14.76 49.31 11.37
C ARG A 558 -13.74 48.63 12.29
N TRP A 559 -13.04 47.62 11.78
CA TRP A 559 -11.95 46.95 12.49
C TRP A 559 -10.66 47.81 12.60
N ALA A 560 -10.46 48.79 11.72
CA ALA A 560 -9.36 49.75 11.81
C ALA A 560 -9.59 50.84 12.84
N ALA A 561 -10.85 51.18 13.11
CA ALA A 561 -11.22 52.13 14.16
C ALA A 561 -11.19 51.54 15.59
N ALA A 562 -11.11 50.22 15.73
CA ALA A 562 -11.10 49.54 17.02
C ALA A 562 -9.69 49.50 17.64
N ASP A 563 -9.60 49.65 18.96
CA ASP A 563 -8.35 49.42 19.72
C ASP A 563 -8.10 47.92 19.87
N ARG A 564 -7.29 47.37 18.95
CA ARG A 564 -7.06 45.94 18.82
C ARG A 564 -6.26 45.35 19.96
N ASP A 565 -5.37 46.14 20.55
CA ASP A 565 -4.48 45.70 21.62
C ASP A 565 -5.26 45.63 22.93
N GLN A 566 -6.09 46.64 23.23
CA GLN A 566 -7.00 46.60 24.37
C GLN A 566 -8.00 45.44 24.26
N ILE A 567 -8.60 45.24 23.09
CA ILE A 567 -9.52 44.10 22.85
C ILE A 567 -8.81 42.77 23.11
N ALA A 568 -7.58 42.61 22.59
CA ALA A 568 -6.82 41.38 22.80
C ALA A 568 -6.51 41.17 24.28
N GLN A 569 -6.13 42.22 25.01
CA GLN A 569 -5.89 42.18 26.44
C GLN A 569 -7.15 41.79 27.23
N ASP A 570 -8.30 42.40 26.94
CA ASP A 570 -9.58 42.11 27.61
C ASP A 570 -10.06 40.67 27.38
N ILE A 571 -9.82 40.12 26.19
CA ILE A 571 -10.12 38.72 25.89
C ILE A 571 -9.19 37.78 26.67
N LEU A 572 -7.88 38.10 26.72
CA LEU A 572 -6.89 37.27 27.41
C LEU A 572 -7.02 37.32 28.94
N SER A 573 -7.51 38.43 29.51
CA SER A 573 -7.85 38.54 30.93
C SER A 573 -9.18 37.87 31.30
N GLY A 574 -9.97 37.43 30.30
CA GLY A 574 -11.30 36.86 30.50
C GLY A 574 -12.38 37.89 30.81
N THR A 575 -12.10 39.19 30.65
CA THR A 575 -13.08 40.28 30.86
C THR A 575 -14.19 40.22 29.81
N THR A 576 -13.86 39.76 28.60
CA THR A 576 -14.82 39.58 27.51
C THR A 576 -14.50 38.32 26.69
N THR A 577 -15.36 38.00 25.73
CA THR A 577 -15.16 36.87 24.81
C THR A 577 -15.04 37.34 23.37
N VAL A 578 -14.38 36.55 22.53
CA VAL A 578 -14.29 36.80 21.06
C VAL A 578 -15.67 37.02 20.44
N ALA A 579 -16.67 36.23 20.86
CA ALA A 579 -18.03 36.32 20.34
C ALA A 579 -18.71 37.64 20.73
N ALA A 580 -18.59 38.05 22.01
CA ALA A 580 -19.15 39.29 22.51
C ALA A 580 -18.55 40.52 21.80
N VAL A 581 -17.22 40.56 21.66
CA VAL A 581 -16.53 41.65 20.94
C VAL A 581 -16.93 41.69 19.46
N ALA A 582 -16.97 40.52 18.79
CA ALA A 582 -17.36 40.45 17.39
C ALA A 582 -18.80 40.96 17.17
N GLN A 583 -19.71 40.64 18.09
CA GLN A 583 -21.08 41.14 18.08
C GLN A 583 -21.16 42.65 18.36
N GLN A 584 -20.46 43.14 19.39
CA GLN A 584 -20.43 44.56 19.76
C GLN A 584 -19.89 45.43 18.62
N LEU A 585 -18.80 44.97 18.00
CA LEU A 585 -18.17 45.69 16.90
C LEU A 585 -18.79 45.38 15.54
N ASP A 586 -19.78 44.48 15.45
CA ASP A 586 -20.37 44.02 14.19
C ASP A 586 -19.31 43.65 13.13
N VAL A 587 -18.35 42.81 13.53
CA VAL A 587 -17.24 42.33 12.68
C VAL A 587 -17.14 40.80 12.72
N PRO A 588 -16.53 40.16 11.71
CA PRO A 588 -16.30 38.72 11.74
C PRO A 588 -15.45 38.29 12.94
N SER A 589 -15.88 37.25 13.68
CA SER A 589 -15.12 36.70 14.82
C SER A 589 -13.69 36.26 14.45
N TYR A 590 -13.46 35.92 13.18
CA TYR A 590 -12.14 35.60 12.66
C TYR A 590 -11.16 36.79 12.76
N MET A 591 -11.63 38.02 12.55
CA MET A 591 -10.79 39.23 12.66
C MET A 591 -10.34 39.45 14.10
N VAL A 592 -11.27 39.30 15.05
CA VAL A 592 -11.00 39.39 16.50
C VAL A 592 -10.02 38.30 16.93
N THR A 593 -10.27 37.05 16.53
CA THR A 593 -9.39 35.90 16.84
C THR A 593 -7.97 36.12 16.29
N THR A 594 -7.85 36.65 15.07
CA THR A 594 -6.55 36.92 14.44
C THR A 594 -5.78 38.00 15.20
N ALA A 595 -6.46 39.01 15.76
CA ALA A 595 -5.80 40.03 16.55
C ALA A 595 -5.34 39.51 17.91
N VAL A 596 -6.17 38.72 18.62
CA VAL A 596 -5.73 38.02 19.84
C VAL A 596 -4.49 37.18 19.56
N TYR A 597 -4.52 36.40 18.47
CA TYR A 597 -3.37 35.59 18.06
C TYR A 597 -2.13 36.44 17.75
N ARG A 598 -2.28 37.55 17.02
CA ARG A 598 -1.17 38.46 16.71
C ARG A 598 -0.59 39.09 17.97
N PHE A 599 -1.44 39.57 18.86
CA PHE A 599 -1.06 40.16 20.13
C PHE A 599 -0.29 39.17 21.01
N GLU A 600 -0.81 37.93 21.18
CA GLU A 600 -0.07 36.87 21.87
C GLU A 600 1.26 36.56 21.17
N SER A 601 1.27 36.43 19.85
CA SER A 601 2.48 36.11 19.09
C SER A 601 3.54 37.20 19.15
N ALA A 602 3.15 38.47 19.30
CA ALA A 602 4.06 39.60 19.44
C ALA A 602 4.79 39.61 20.79
N LYS A 603 4.22 38.98 21.83
CA LYS A 603 4.86 38.84 23.15
C LYS A 603 6.05 37.88 23.13
N TYR A 604 6.13 36.99 22.15
CA TYR A 604 7.11 35.90 22.12
C TYR A 604 7.98 35.96 20.85
N PRO A 605 9.32 35.90 20.97
CA PRO A 605 10.20 35.84 19.82
C PRO A 605 9.86 34.65 18.90
N SER A 606 9.81 34.90 17.59
CA SER A 606 9.53 33.84 16.60
C SER A 606 10.72 32.87 16.41
N ALA A 607 11.94 33.35 16.62
CA ALA A 607 13.16 32.56 16.57
C ALA A 607 13.22 31.58 17.75
N TRP A 608 13.60 30.33 17.44
CA TRP A 608 13.83 29.28 18.43
C TRP A 608 15.31 29.14 18.69
N THR A 609 15.71 29.19 19.95
CA THR A 609 17.08 28.82 20.35
C THR A 609 17.20 27.29 20.42
N VAL A 610 18.45 26.81 20.47
CA VAL A 610 18.74 25.38 20.69
C VAL A 610 18.18 24.92 22.03
N GLN A 611 18.42 25.69 23.09
CA GLN A 611 17.94 25.43 24.45
C GLN A 611 16.41 25.36 24.54
N GLU A 612 15.68 26.29 23.93
CA GLU A 612 14.21 26.25 23.88
C GLU A 612 13.69 25.00 23.15
N THR A 613 14.41 24.57 22.10
CA THR A 613 14.06 23.36 21.34
C THR A 613 14.31 22.10 22.17
N GLU A 614 15.41 22.05 22.93
CA GLU A 614 15.73 20.97 23.86
C GLU A 614 14.71 20.88 25.00
N LEU A 615 14.36 22.00 25.62
CA LEU A 615 13.30 22.07 26.64
C LEU A 615 11.95 21.62 26.10
N LEU A 616 11.56 22.05 24.89
CA LEU A 616 10.34 21.58 24.25
C LEU A 616 10.34 20.06 24.08
N LEU A 617 11.46 19.48 23.64
CA LEU A 617 11.60 18.03 23.47
C LEU A 617 11.52 17.29 24.79
N GLU A 618 12.20 17.80 25.82
CA GLU A 618 12.18 17.24 27.17
C GLU A 618 10.77 17.26 27.75
N PHE A 619 10.08 18.41 27.71
CA PHE A 619 8.71 18.52 28.21
C PHE A 619 7.72 17.66 27.41
N VAL A 620 7.88 17.55 26.09
CA VAL A 620 7.03 16.66 25.29
C VAL A 620 7.30 15.18 25.59
N ARG A 621 8.52 14.81 25.99
CA ARG A 621 8.84 13.42 26.42
C ARG A 621 8.26 13.11 27.80
N THR A 622 8.32 14.06 28.72
CA THR A 622 7.84 13.87 30.11
C THR A 622 6.32 14.00 30.24
N HIS A 623 5.65 14.69 29.32
CA HIS A 623 4.19 14.83 29.32
C HIS A 623 3.52 13.79 28.43
N SER A 624 2.55 13.05 28.99
CA SER A 624 1.75 12.08 28.23
C SER A 624 0.79 12.76 27.25
N LYS A 625 0.47 12.06 26.15
CA LYS A 625 -0.53 12.51 25.17
C LYS A 625 -1.94 12.44 25.80
N PRO A 626 -2.85 13.39 25.47
CA PRO A 626 -2.64 14.55 24.60
C PRO A 626 -1.81 15.66 25.27
N TYR A 627 -0.87 16.25 24.52
CA TYR A 627 0.04 17.27 25.05
C TYR A 627 -0.72 18.54 25.48
N LYS A 628 -0.53 18.94 26.74
CA LYS A 628 -1.04 20.19 27.28
C LYS A 628 -0.12 21.36 26.88
N TRP A 629 -0.25 21.83 25.65
CA TRP A 629 0.61 22.88 25.09
C TRP A 629 0.65 24.17 25.91
N ALA A 630 -0.44 24.51 26.61
CA ALA A 630 -0.48 25.64 27.53
C ALA A 630 0.53 25.48 28.68
N SER A 631 0.55 24.31 29.31
CA SER A 631 1.49 23.98 30.39
C SER A 631 2.93 23.94 29.87
N ILE A 632 3.18 23.33 28.71
CA ILE A 632 4.52 23.26 28.11
C ILE A 632 5.05 24.67 27.77
N ALA A 633 4.21 25.52 27.19
CA ALA A 633 4.57 26.91 26.90
C ALA A 633 4.88 27.70 28.17
N ALA A 634 4.10 27.51 29.23
CA ALA A 634 4.37 28.14 30.53
C ALA A 634 5.72 27.70 31.12
N LEU A 635 6.10 26.43 30.96
CA LEU A 635 7.40 25.91 31.40
C LEU A 635 8.58 26.45 30.58
N ILE A 636 8.39 26.64 29.26
CA ILE A 636 9.42 27.25 28.39
C ILE A 636 9.54 28.76 28.67
N GLY A 637 8.43 29.43 29.00
CA GLY A 637 8.38 30.85 29.39
C GLY A 637 8.52 31.84 28.24
N THR A 638 9.19 31.47 27.15
CA THR A 638 9.53 32.36 26.03
C THR A 638 8.76 32.09 24.74
N LYS A 639 7.82 31.14 24.76
CA LYS A 639 7.07 30.70 23.57
C LYS A 639 5.59 30.50 23.91
N SER A 640 4.72 30.80 22.95
CA SER A 640 3.29 30.56 23.10
C SER A 640 2.92 29.07 22.93
N PRO A 641 1.74 28.64 23.42
CA PRO A 641 1.25 27.27 23.21
C PRO A 641 1.19 26.89 21.73
N THR A 642 0.80 27.83 20.87
CA THR A 642 0.72 27.61 19.43
C THR A 642 2.11 27.50 18.80
N GLN A 643 3.08 28.32 19.21
CA GLN A 643 4.46 28.21 18.73
C GLN A 643 5.05 26.84 19.09
N CYS A 644 4.88 26.40 20.34
CA CYS A 644 5.34 25.08 20.81
C CYS A 644 4.76 23.94 19.98
N ARG A 645 3.43 23.95 19.79
CA ARG A 645 2.72 22.94 18.97
C ARG A 645 3.23 22.94 17.52
N CYS A 646 3.38 24.11 16.91
CA CYS A 646 3.82 24.24 15.52
C CYS A 646 5.28 23.79 15.35
N LYS A 647 6.19 24.16 16.24
CA LYS A 647 7.60 23.73 16.21
C LYS A 647 7.72 22.21 16.31
N TYR A 648 7.00 21.61 17.26
CA TYR A 648 7.00 20.16 17.43
C TYR A 648 6.43 19.43 16.22
N GLY A 649 5.27 19.88 15.71
CA GLY A 649 4.60 19.26 14.58
C GLY A 649 5.37 19.38 13.25
N ASN A 650 5.92 20.56 12.96
CA ASN A 650 6.50 20.85 11.64
C ASN A 650 7.96 20.41 11.50
N GLN A 651 8.77 20.53 12.56
CA GLN A 651 10.23 20.35 12.43
C GLN A 651 10.72 19.09 13.14
N ILE A 652 10.23 18.86 14.36
CA ILE A 652 10.74 17.78 15.20
C ILE A 652 10.13 16.43 14.81
N LYS A 653 8.80 16.35 14.73
CA LYS A 653 8.12 15.09 14.40
C LYS A 653 8.53 14.58 13.02
N ARG A 654 8.71 15.48 12.05
CA ARG A 654 9.19 15.13 10.70
C ARG A 654 10.64 14.64 10.73
N ALA A 655 11.54 15.31 11.44
CA ALA A 655 12.93 14.88 11.57
C ALA A 655 13.08 13.52 12.27
N MET A 656 12.19 13.19 13.22
CA MET A 656 12.18 11.89 13.89
C MET A 656 11.66 10.74 13.01
N HIS A 657 10.78 11.02 12.04
CA HIS A 657 10.28 9.99 11.11
C HIS A 657 11.21 9.73 9.91
N HIS A 658 12.20 10.60 9.68
CA HIS A 658 13.20 10.43 8.62
C HIS A 658 14.50 9.75 9.09
N LYS A 659 14.62 9.48 10.39
CA LYS A 659 15.64 8.60 10.97
C LYS A 659 15.01 7.24 11.23
#